data_AF-A0ABD6HBK6-F1
#
_entry.id   AF-A0ABD6HBK6-F1
#
_cell.length_a   1.000
_cell.length_b   1.000
_cell.length_c   1.000
_cell.angle_alpha   90.00
_cell.angle_beta   90.00
_cell.angle_gamma   90.00
#
_symmetry.space_group_name_H-M   'P 1'
#
loop_
_entity.id
_entity.type
_entity.pdbx_description
1 polymer ?
#
loop_
_entity_poly.entity_id
_entity_poly.type
_entity_poly.pdbx_seq_one_letter_code
_entity_poly.pdbx_strand_id
1 'polypeptide(L)'
;MPATQTVDLTNCDREPIHIPGSIQPHGCLLACDAEMAVVLRHSANAGEMLGVKGAVNGEQVHVLLGDDATHDLRNALATAPEASRPALLPNLRLSCGQVFNVSVHRQRATVIIELEPAKGERDPLQLAREMIGRIKDIDHIDKLIRTSARLVRAVLGYDRVMIYRFDNDGSGKVVSEAKSMELESFLGQYFPASDIPQQARKLYMQNSIRVISDASGHKVAIEPELDASGEPLDLSFAHLRSVSPIHLEYLRNMGVGASMSISILLNGELWGLIACHHYRAKTLSMAQRVAAELFGEFFSLTLLALKQKHKLDLATGTRQSLDRFLHLASHHENLEALFGECLPEFSSLVPCDGAGLWMNGTWTAIGTCPPPAEIEPLIRFVNSVADGQTWASHALSQFLPRAESYYETVSGAMVVPLSEIPRDYLLFFRKERLQTLNWAGNPDKSYEIGPLGDRLTPRKSFAIWKEAVTKQSDHWSENDREVAEAIRAVTVKVVLRHNELMQEERNKADIRQRVLNEELNHRVKNILAVIKSLIGVPTRPEHQLRDYVTSLKGRVHALSHAHDQVIRGSGSGQLSELLQAELGPYRTEGTAIALGGPMVVLDSRAYAVTALVIHELATNAAKYGALSRTGGKLDLTWRWTGEGDCEILWTESGGPTVTAPTRRGFGSALIDRSIPYDLGGKSTVNYNPHGLNAYLLLPARFLSGSGHEPETTHAPPPETETRSMANIDKTLPILLVEDQMLIAMDAEMMLGDAGFTTVMTAGSVPEALAQIKVTVPAVAVLDINLGNHTSVPVAQELHQRGIPFLFATGYAERSIIPEAFGDVTIINKPYDGEALADAVLSLLRQPDATTS
;
A
#
# COMPACT_ATOMS: atom_id res chain seq x y z
N MET A 1 -9.58 58.13 14.11
CA MET A 1 -10.81 58.72 13.53
C MET A 1 -11.40 59.63 14.58
N PRO A 2 -11.82 60.87 14.24
CA PRO A 2 -12.38 61.80 15.23
C PRO A 2 -13.72 61.30 15.78
N ALA A 3 -13.95 61.49 17.08
CA ALA A 3 -15.09 60.98 17.87
C ALA A 3 -16.48 61.56 17.49
N THR A 4 -16.58 62.38 16.45
CA THR A 4 -17.81 63.09 16.04
C THR A 4 -18.47 62.59 14.76
N GLN A 5 -17.97 61.50 14.14
CA GLN A 5 -18.72 60.87 13.05
C GLN A 5 -19.90 60.08 13.59
N THR A 6 -21.12 60.52 13.27
CA THR A 6 -22.34 59.75 13.42
C THR A 6 -22.19 58.42 12.66
N VAL A 7 -22.27 57.30 13.38
CA VAL A 7 -22.19 55.94 12.81
C VAL A 7 -23.17 55.79 11.63
N ASP A 8 -22.67 55.37 10.47
CA ASP A 8 -23.38 55.23 9.19
C ASP A 8 -23.05 53.91 8.45
N LEU A 9 -23.59 53.75 7.24
CA LEU A 9 -23.52 52.53 6.42
C LEU A 9 -22.09 52.06 6.07
N THR A 10 -21.08 52.93 6.12
CA THR A 10 -19.71 52.61 5.67
C THR A 10 -18.73 52.23 6.79
N ASN A 11 -19.16 52.31 8.05
CA ASN A 11 -18.25 52.22 9.20
C ASN A 11 -18.76 51.43 10.41
N CYS A 12 -19.90 50.72 10.34
CA CYS A 12 -20.47 50.00 11.48
C CYS A 12 -19.66 48.75 11.90
N ASP A 13 -19.02 48.07 10.96
CA ASP A 13 -18.02 47.03 11.24
C ASP A 13 -16.79 47.58 11.99
N ARG A 14 -16.61 48.91 11.95
CA ARG A 14 -15.55 49.70 12.58
C ARG A 14 -16.06 50.56 13.74
N GLU A 15 -17.33 50.42 14.16
CA GLU A 15 -17.86 51.19 15.30
C GLU A 15 -17.03 50.83 16.53
N PRO A 16 -16.35 51.79 17.17
CA PRO A 16 -15.45 51.49 18.26
C PRO A 16 -16.23 51.26 19.57
N ILE A 17 -16.97 50.16 19.64
CA ILE A 17 -17.88 49.79 20.73
C ILE A 17 -17.21 49.58 22.09
N HIS A 18 -15.87 49.56 22.13
CA HIS A 18 -15.06 49.49 23.34
C HIS A 18 -14.83 50.86 23.99
N ILE A 19 -15.05 51.97 23.27
CA ILE A 19 -14.89 53.35 23.77
C ILE A 19 -16.17 54.19 23.57
N PRO A 20 -17.35 53.76 24.08
CA PRO A 20 -18.63 54.41 23.78
C PRO A 20 -18.90 55.72 24.56
N GLY A 21 -17.94 56.22 25.34
CA GLY A 21 -18.08 57.44 26.15
C GLY A 21 -19.16 57.38 27.24
N SER A 22 -19.72 56.21 27.52
CA SER A 22 -20.89 56.07 28.39
C SER A 22 -21.04 54.67 28.99
N ILE A 23 -21.82 54.58 30.06
CA ILE A 23 -22.18 53.35 30.77
C ILE A 23 -23.70 53.14 30.83
N GLN A 24 -24.12 51.97 31.29
CA GLN A 24 -25.51 51.62 31.63
C GLN A 24 -25.88 52.17 33.03
N PRO A 25 -27.15 52.50 33.30
CA PRO A 25 -27.53 53.28 34.47
C PRO A 25 -27.66 52.50 35.79
N HIS A 26 -27.51 51.16 35.78
CA HIS A 26 -27.69 50.33 36.98
C HIS A 26 -26.50 50.33 37.96
N GLY A 27 -25.42 51.03 37.61
CA GLY A 27 -24.24 51.24 38.43
C GLY A 27 -23.58 52.58 38.08
N CYS A 28 -22.50 52.91 38.79
CA CYS A 28 -21.63 54.04 38.46
C CYS A 28 -20.19 53.57 38.24
N LEU A 29 -19.39 54.41 37.58
CA LEU A 29 -18.00 54.11 37.23
C LEU A 29 -17.08 55.25 37.65
N LEU A 30 -15.94 54.91 38.23
CA LEU A 30 -14.80 55.81 38.48
C LEU A 30 -13.58 55.29 37.71
N ALA A 31 -12.87 56.17 37.01
CA ALA A 31 -11.61 55.89 36.35
C ALA A 31 -10.51 56.69 37.03
N CYS A 32 -9.52 56.02 37.60
CA CYS A 32 -8.47 56.59 38.42
C CYS A 32 -7.10 56.48 37.73
N ASP A 33 -6.11 57.19 38.26
CA ASP A 33 -4.72 57.01 37.87
C ASP A 33 -4.21 55.58 38.16
N ALA A 34 -2.97 55.31 37.74
CA ALA A 34 -2.34 53.99 37.87
C ALA A 34 -2.13 53.54 39.33
N GLU A 35 -2.13 54.45 40.30
CA GLU A 35 -1.95 54.16 41.73
C GLU A 35 -3.30 54.07 42.46
N MET A 36 -4.41 54.33 41.76
CA MET A 36 -5.74 54.48 42.33
C MET A 36 -5.72 55.53 43.47
N ALA A 37 -5.02 56.64 43.24
CA ALA A 37 -4.89 57.74 44.18
C ALA A 37 -5.93 58.83 43.89
N VAL A 38 -6.02 59.28 42.64
CA VAL A 38 -6.91 60.37 42.21
C VAL A 38 -7.89 59.89 41.13
N VAL A 39 -9.13 60.38 41.19
CA VAL A 39 -10.15 60.13 40.15
C VAL A 39 -9.89 61.04 38.95
N LEU A 40 -9.72 60.44 37.78
CA LEU A 40 -9.51 61.14 36.51
C LEU A 40 -10.83 61.37 35.77
N ARG A 41 -11.73 60.38 35.80
CA ARG A 41 -13.05 60.44 35.16
C ARG A 41 -14.09 59.75 36.04
N HIS A 42 -15.35 60.15 35.91
CA HIS A 42 -16.47 59.49 36.57
C HIS A 42 -17.68 59.43 35.65
N SER A 43 -18.62 58.52 35.89
CA SER A 43 -19.92 58.57 35.24
C SER A 43 -20.80 59.67 35.85
N ALA A 44 -21.62 60.34 35.03
CA ALA A 44 -22.45 61.46 35.46
C ALA A 44 -23.40 61.15 36.64
N ASN A 45 -23.76 59.88 36.85
CA ASN A 45 -24.57 59.43 38.00
C ASN A 45 -23.75 59.11 39.27
N ALA A 46 -22.41 59.13 39.23
CA ALA A 46 -21.59 58.69 40.35
C ALA A 46 -21.76 59.58 41.59
N GLY A 47 -21.86 60.90 41.42
CA GLY A 47 -22.08 61.82 42.55
C GLY A 47 -23.36 61.52 43.32
N GLU A 48 -24.48 61.31 42.60
CA GLU A 48 -25.76 60.93 43.21
C GLU A 48 -25.68 59.55 43.88
N MET A 49 -25.12 58.55 43.18
CA MET A 49 -25.06 57.18 43.69
C MET A 49 -24.18 57.06 44.93
N LEU A 50 -23.06 57.77 44.98
CA LEU A 50 -22.10 57.74 46.10
C LEU A 50 -22.47 58.73 47.22
N GLY A 51 -23.47 59.60 47.01
CA GLY A 51 -23.86 60.64 47.96
C GLY A 51 -22.88 61.82 48.06
N VAL A 52 -22.10 62.08 47.01
CA VAL A 52 -21.07 63.12 46.95
C VAL A 52 -21.65 64.40 46.32
N LYS A 53 -21.53 65.54 47.01
CA LYS A 53 -22.07 66.85 46.57
C LYS A 53 -21.06 67.76 45.87
N GLY A 54 -19.79 67.33 45.75
CA GLY A 54 -18.67 68.12 45.20
C GLY A 54 -18.16 67.61 43.85
N ALA A 55 -17.03 68.17 43.40
CA ALA A 55 -16.33 67.67 42.21
C ALA A 55 -15.79 66.26 42.46
N VAL A 56 -16.10 65.32 41.58
CA VAL A 56 -15.62 63.94 41.68
C VAL A 56 -14.24 63.80 41.02
N ASN A 57 -14.03 64.41 39.85
CA ASN A 57 -12.73 64.40 39.17
C ASN A 57 -11.73 65.31 39.89
N GLY A 58 -10.50 64.83 40.04
CA GLY A 58 -9.43 65.51 40.77
C GLY A 58 -9.43 65.28 42.28
N GLU A 59 -10.47 64.64 42.82
CA GLU A 59 -10.55 64.26 44.23
C GLU A 59 -9.81 62.95 44.51
N GLN A 60 -9.33 62.77 45.74
CA GLN A 60 -8.67 61.53 46.13
C GLN A 60 -9.67 60.39 46.33
N VAL A 61 -9.35 59.19 45.87
CA VAL A 61 -10.25 58.03 45.91
C VAL A 61 -10.69 57.70 47.34
N HIS A 62 -9.78 57.80 48.32
CA HIS A 62 -10.10 57.53 49.73
C HIS A 62 -11.05 58.55 50.37
N VAL A 63 -11.11 59.78 49.86
CA VAL A 63 -12.10 60.78 50.30
C VAL A 63 -13.50 60.38 49.82
N LEU A 64 -13.61 59.83 48.61
CA LEU A 64 -14.88 59.43 48.01
C LEU A 64 -15.40 58.09 48.54
N LEU A 65 -14.51 57.09 48.69
CA LEU A 65 -14.88 55.71 49.03
C LEU A 65 -14.65 55.37 50.51
N GLY A 66 -13.78 56.10 51.20
CA GLY A 66 -13.27 55.78 52.54
C GLY A 66 -11.92 55.07 52.51
N ASP A 67 -11.14 55.20 53.60
CA ASP A 67 -9.80 54.62 53.73
C ASP A 67 -9.82 53.08 53.66
N ASP A 68 -10.71 52.44 54.42
CA ASP A 68 -10.83 50.97 54.47
C ASP A 68 -11.19 50.40 53.08
N ALA A 69 -12.23 50.95 52.44
CA ALA A 69 -12.67 50.50 51.12
C ALA A 69 -11.58 50.71 50.05
N THR A 70 -10.85 51.81 50.12
CA THR A 70 -9.73 52.08 49.19
C THR A 70 -8.58 51.11 49.42
N HIS A 71 -8.26 50.80 50.68
CA HIS A 71 -7.25 49.80 51.03
C HIS A 71 -7.62 48.42 50.47
N ASP A 72 -8.86 47.97 50.69
CA ASP A 72 -9.35 46.69 50.19
C ASP A 72 -9.32 46.60 48.65
N LEU A 73 -9.71 47.68 47.96
CA LEU A 73 -9.66 47.76 46.51
C LEU A 73 -8.21 47.70 45.98
N ARG A 74 -7.25 48.36 46.64
CA ARG A 74 -5.82 48.28 46.25
C ARG A 74 -5.28 46.86 46.44
N ASN A 75 -5.65 46.20 47.52
CA ASN A 75 -5.26 44.81 47.79
C ASN A 75 -5.83 43.86 46.73
N ALA A 76 -7.11 44.01 46.38
CA ALA A 76 -7.75 43.24 45.32
C ALA A 76 -7.14 43.51 43.93
N LEU A 77 -6.82 44.76 43.62
CA LEU A 77 -6.17 45.11 42.36
C LEU A 77 -4.75 44.52 42.25
N ALA A 78 -4.01 44.46 43.36
CA ALA A 78 -2.69 43.85 43.39
C ALA A 78 -2.71 42.34 43.11
N THR A 79 -3.82 41.65 43.39
CA THR A 79 -3.99 40.22 43.15
C THR A 79 -4.65 39.90 41.80
N ALA A 80 -5.17 40.90 41.08
CA ALA A 80 -5.78 40.77 39.76
C ALA A 80 -5.01 41.58 38.68
N PRO A 81 -3.87 41.06 38.18
CA PRO A 81 -3.03 41.78 37.23
C PRO A 81 -3.62 41.89 35.82
N GLU A 82 -4.56 41.00 35.46
CA GLU A 82 -5.16 40.93 34.13
C GLU A 82 -6.47 41.74 34.08
N ALA A 83 -6.56 42.68 33.13
CA ALA A 83 -7.76 43.49 32.90
C ALA A 83 -9.00 42.64 32.56
N SER A 84 -8.80 41.50 31.90
CA SER A 84 -9.84 40.55 31.50
C SER A 84 -10.47 39.77 32.65
N ARG A 85 -9.88 39.85 33.85
CA ARG A 85 -10.41 39.23 35.06
C ARG A 85 -10.51 40.27 36.17
N PRO A 86 -11.52 41.15 36.12
CA PRO A 86 -11.71 42.15 37.17
C PRO A 86 -11.82 41.50 38.55
N ALA A 87 -11.18 42.11 39.54
CA ALA A 87 -11.37 41.70 40.92
C ALA A 87 -12.76 42.11 41.39
N LEU A 88 -13.46 41.18 42.04
CA LEU A 88 -14.83 41.36 42.49
C LEU A 88 -14.88 41.42 44.02
N LEU A 89 -15.38 42.52 44.56
CA LEU A 89 -15.57 42.74 45.98
C LEU A 89 -17.08 42.89 46.27
N PRO A 90 -17.77 41.80 46.64
CA PRO A 90 -19.17 41.86 46.98
C PRO A 90 -19.38 42.53 48.33
N ASN A 91 -20.48 43.27 48.48
CA ASN A 91 -20.88 43.93 49.73
C ASN A 91 -19.82 44.85 50.37
N LEU A 92 -19.02 45.56 49.57
CA LEU A 92 -18.09 46.58 50.05
C LEU A 92 -18.87 47.76 50.64
N ARG A 93 -18.62 48.08 51.90
CA ARG A 93 -19.23 49.23 52.58
C ARG A 93 -18.36 50.47 52.36
N LEU A 94 -18.98 51.54 51.86
CA LEU A 94 -18.31 52.82 51.66
C LEU A 94 -18.49 53.74 52.88
N SER A 95 -17.70 54.81 52.96
CA SER A 95 -17.77 55.84 54.00
C SER A 95 -19.15 56.52 54.11
N CYS A 96 -19.92 56.58 53.02
CA CYS A 96 -21.30 57.07 52.98
C CYS A 96 -22.32 56.12 53.66
N GLY A 97 -21.88 54.95 54.13
CA GLY A 97 -22.72 53.93 54.79
C GLY A 97 -23.50 53.03 53.82
N GLN A 98 -23.49 53.33 52.53
CA GLN A 98 -24.05 52.49 51.48
C GLN A 98 -23.14 51.29 51.21
N VAL A 99 -23.75 50.23 50.68
CA VAL A 99 -23.07 48.96 50.39
C VAL A 99 -23.16 48.71 48.88
N PHE A 100 -22.01 48.47 48.26
CA PHE A 100 -21.88 48.23 46.83
C PHE A 100 -21.20 46.90 46.56
N ASN A 101 -21.55 46.28 45.45
CA ASN A 101 -20.69 45.29 44.83
C ASN A 101 -19.76 46.03 43.88
N VAL A 102 -18.46 45.79 44.01
CA VAL A 102 -17.45 46.53 43.27
C VAL A 102 -16.66 45.60 42.37
N SER A 103 -16.53 45.98 41.11
CA SER A 103 -15.61 45.38 40.14
C SER A 103 -14.46 46.36 39.93
N VAL A 104 -13.21 45.90 40.06
CA VAL A 104 -12.02 46.73 39.85
C VAL A 104 -11.03 46.04 38.94
N HIS A 105 -10.53 46.75 37.93
CA HIS A 105 -9.51 46.26 37.02
C HIS A 105 -8.62 47.38 36.51
N ARG A 106 -7.44 47.03 36.00
CA ARG A 106 -6.51 47.97 35.37
C ARG A 106 -6.56 47.81 33.87
N GLN A 107 -6.93 48.88 33.15
CA GLN A 107 -6.86 48.95 31.69
C GLN A 107 -5.79 49.97 31.30
N ARG A 108 -4.67 49.50 30.74
CA ARG A 108 -3.48 50.31 30.45
C ARG A 108 -2.99 51.04 31.72
N ALA A 109 -2.94 52.37 31.71
CA ALA A 109 -2.52 53.19 32.84
C ALA A 109 -3.69 53.67 33.73
N THR A 110 -4.91 53.17 33.50
CA THR A 110 -6.11 53.61 34.20
C THR A 110 -6.70 52.48 35.04
N VAL A 111 -7.06 52.77 36.29
CA VAL A 111 -7.78 51.84 37.15
C VAL A 111 -9.27 52.15 37.05
N ILE A 112 -10.07 51.19 36.61
CA ILE A 112 -11.52 51.33 36.47
C ILE A 112 -12.20 50.63 37.65
N ILE A 113 -13.05 51.36 38.34
CA ILE A 113 -13.87 50.90 39.48
C ILE A 113 -15.33 51.03 39.08
N GLU A 114 -16.05 49.92 39.06
CA GLU A 114 -17.49 49.85 38.76
C GLU A 114 -18.25 49.49 40.03
N LEU A 115 -19.24 50.30 40.41
CA LEU A 115 -20.00 50.12 41.63
C LEU A 115 -21.48 49.88 41.32
N GLU A 116 -22.01 48.79 41.86
CA GLU A 116 -23.44 48.45 41.78
C GLU A 116 -24.04 48.37 43.18
N PRO A 117 -25.23 48.96 43.43
CA PRO A 117 -25.87 48.85 44.73
C PRO A 117 -26.10 47.39 45.13
N ALA A 118 -25.58 46.98 46.29
CA ALA A 118 -25.68 45.60 46.75
C ALA A 118 -27.13 45.25 47.13
N LYS A 119 -27.62 44.10 46.65
CA LYS A 119 -28.96 43.57 46.98
C LYS A 119 -28.78 42.14 47.44
N GLY A 120 -29.11 41.84 48.71
CA GLY A 120 -28.93 40.53 49.38
C GLY A 120 -28.64 39.36 48.45
N GLU A 121 -27.35 39.03 48.29
CA GLU A 121 -26.89 38.10 47.27
C GLU A 121 -26.77 36.66 47.80
N ARG A 122 -27.00 35.69 46.92
CA ARG A 122 -26.61 34.30 47.17
C ARG A 122 -25.10 34.14 46.93
N ASP A 123 -24.51 33.11 47.52
CA ASP A 123 -23.14 32.72 47.21
C ASP A 123 -23.02 32.33 45.71
N PRO A 124 -22.20 33.03 44.91
CA PRO A 124 -21.98 32.69 43.50
C PRO A 124 -21.48 31.26 43.30
N LEU A 125 -20.63 30.76 44.20
CA LEU A 125 -20.03 29.43 44.07
C LEU A 125 -21.08 28.34 44.28
N GLN A 126 -21.95 28.50 45.28
CA GLN A 126 -23.07 27.59 45.48
C GLN A 126 -23.97 27.53 44.24
N LEU A 127 -24.33 28.69 43.67
CA LEU A 127 -25.18 28.77 42.48
C LEU A 127 -24.52 28.08 41.27
N ALA A 128 -23.23 28.33 41.04
CA ALA A 128 -22.46 27.68 39.97
C ALA A 128 -22.41 26.15 40.16
N ARG A 129 -22.14 25.68 41.38
CA ARG A 129 -22.09 24.24 41.70
C ARG A 129 -23.43 23.54 41.47
N GLU A 130 -24.54 24.20 41.82
CA GLU A 130 -25.89 23.68 41.57
C GLU A 130 -26.17 23.54 40.05
N MET A 131 -25.74 24.51 39.24
CA MET A 131 -25.90 24.45 37.79
C MET A 131 -24.99 23.36 37.17
N ILE A 132 -23.70 23.38 37.51
CA ILE A 132 -22.70 22.43 37.00
C ILE A 132 -23.08 20.99 37.36
N GLY A 133 -23.54 20.76 38.59
CA GLY A 133 -23.97 19.44 39.06
C GLY A 133 -25.09 18.81 38.24
N ARG A 134 -25.88 19.59 37.50
CA ARG A 134 -26.96 19.11 36.62
C ARG A 134 -26.48 18.68 35.23
N ILE A 135 -25.30 19.13 34.80
CA ILE A 135 -24.79 18.86 33.45
C ILE A 135 -23.51 18.03 33.42
N LYS A 136 -22.80 17.89 34.55
CA LYS A 136 -21.49 17.22 34.63
C LYS A 136 -21.48 15.76 34.14
N ASP A 137 -22.59 15.03 34.32
CA ASP A 137 -22.68 13.60 33.99
C ASP A 137 -23.35 13.37 32.62
N ILE A 138 -23.49 14.41 31.80
CA ILE A 138 -24.05 14.30 30.45
C ILE A 138 -22.97 13.82 29.49
N ASP A 139 -23.28 12.77 28.73
CA ASP A 139 -22.41 12.07 27.79
C ASP A 139 -22.73 12.34 26.30
N HIS A 140 -23.75 13.16 26.01
CA HIS A 140 -24.17 13.49 24.64
C HIS A 140 -24.36 15.00 24.45
N ILE A 141 -23.79 15.54 23.36
CA ILE A 141 -23.81 16.97 23.02
C ILE A 141 -25.24 17.52 22.96
N ASP A 142 -26.15 16.83 22.28
CA ASP A 142 -27.55 17.24 22.15
C ASP A 142 -28.27 17.36 23.49
N LYS A 143 -27.95 16.47 24.42
CA LYS A 143 -28.51 16.50 25.77
C LYS A 143 -27.90 17.65 26.58
N LEU A 144 -26.61 17.92 26.40
CA LEU A 144 -25.89 19.02 27.06
C LEU A 144 -26.47 20.37 26.64
N ILE A 145 -26.61 20.62 25.32
CA ILE A 145 -27.16 21.89 24.80
C ILE A 145 -28.62 22.10 25.21
N ARG A 146 -29.47 21.05 25.17
CA ARG A 146 -30.88 21.15 25.56
C ARG A 146 -31.05 21.40 27.06
N THR A 147 -30.29 20.69 27.88
CA THR A 147 -30.39 20.80 29.34
C THR A 147 -29.87 22.16 29.80
N SER A 148 -28.78 22.65 29.20
CA SER A 148 -28.17 23.92 29.58
C SER A 148 -29.08 25.12 29.31
N ALA A 149 -29.74 25.19 28.14
CA ALA A 149 -30.69 26.27 27.85
C ALA A 149 -31.84 26.33 28.87
N ARG A 150 -32.40 25.17 29.24
CA ARG A 150 -33.48 25.06 30.25
C ARG A 150 -33.00 25.45 31.64
N LEU A 151 -31.80 25.00 32.02
CA LEU A 151 -31.21 25.25 33.32
C LEU A 151 -30.89 26.73 33.52
N VAL A 152 -30.22 27.36 32.55
CA VAL A 152 -29.91 28.80 32.59
C VAL A 152 -31.19 29.62 32.66
N ARG A 153 -32.25 29.26 31.90
CA ARG A 153 -33.55 29.92 31.99
C ARG A 153 -34.15 29.80 33.39
N ALA A 154 -34.18 28.58 33.95
CA ALA A 154 -34.78 28.30 35.25
C ALA A 154 -34.05 29.02 36.40
N VAL A 155 -32.73 29.12 36.33
CA VAL A 155 -31.90 29.69 37.39
C VAL A 155 -31.82 31.23 37.30
N LEU A 156 -31.64 31.78 36.09
CA LEU A 156 -31.47 33.23 35.90
C LEU A 156 -32.79 33.97 35.65
N GLY A 157 -33.87 33.24 35.32
CA GLY A 157 -35.21 33.80 35.15
C GLY A 157 -35.32 34.76 33.97
N TYR A 158 -34.70 34.42 32.84
CA TYR A 158 -34.94 35.08 31.55
C TYR A 158 -36.19 34.47 30.88
N ASP A 159 -36.82 35.21 29.96
CA ASP A 159 -38.00 34.67 29.27
C ASP A 159 -37.59 33.64 28.23
N ARG A 160 -36.48 33.88 27.54
CA ARG A 160 -35.91 33.04 26.49
C ARG A 160 -34.43 32.84 26.74
N VAL A 161 -33.96 31.61 26.59
CA VAL A 161 -32.54 31.24 26.54
C VAL A 161 -32.30 30.37 25.34
N MET A 162 -31.28 30.71 24.56
CA MET A 162 -30.89 30.06 23.33
C MET A 162 -29.44 29.64 23.41
N ILE A 163 -29.11 28.51 22.80
CA ILE A 163 -27.73 28.20 22.44
C ILE A 163 -27.60 28.45 20.95
N TYR A 164 -26.74 29.39 20.63
CA TYR A 164 -26.46 29.87 19.29
C TYR A 164 -25.09 29.36 18.88
N ARG A 165 -25.00 28.65 17.74
CA ARG A 165 -23.75 28.10 17.20
C ARG A 165 -23.36 28.87 15.95
N PHE A 166 -22.10 29.27 15.84
CA PHE A 166 -21.57 29.83 14.60
C PHE A 166 -21.21 28.73 13.59
N ASP A 167 -21.54 28.94 12.33
CA ASP A 167 -21.11 28.11 11.20
C ASP A 167 -19.88 28.76 10.50
N ASN A 168 -19.26 28.04 9.56
CA ASN A 168 -17.96 28.41 8.98
C ASN A 168 -17.99 29.74 8.18
N ASP A 169 -19.14 30.11 7.63
CA ASP A 169 -19.37 31.38 6.93
C ASP A 169 -19.59 32.56 7.90
N GLY A 170 -19.56 32.29 9.20
CA GLY A 170 -19.81 33.26 10.27
C GLY A 170 -21.28 33.49 10.56
N SER A 171 -22.22 32.91 9.79
CA SER A 171 -23.62 32.86 10.17
C SER A 171 -23.79 32.09 11.48
N GLY A 172 -24.97 32.12 12.08
CA GLY A 172 -25.20 31.21 13.18
C GLY A 172 -26.63 30.78 13.36
N LYS A 173 -26.75 29.66 14.06
CA LYS A 173 -27.95 28.85 14.18
C LYS A 173 -28.35 28.68 15.62
N VAL A 174 -29.63 28.83 15.91
CA VAL A 174 -30.19 28.47 17.22
C VAL A 174 -30.34 26.94 17.29
N VAL A 175 -29.42 26.28 17.99
CA VAL A 175 -29.38 24.80 18.12
C VAL A 175 -30.15 24.29 19.35
N SER A 176 -30.47 25.17 20.30
CA SER A 176 -31.26 24.85 21.48
C SER A 176 -32.01 26.09 21.94
N GLU A 177 -33.23 25.90 22.45
CA GLU A 177 -34.07 26.98 22.96
C GLU A 177 -34.90 26.52 24.16
N ALA A 178 -34.98 27.37 25.17
CA ALA A 178 -35.95 27.30 26.25
C ALA A 178 -36.63 28.67 26.35
N LYS A 179 -37.95 28.73 26.25
CA LYS A 179 -38.71 30.00 26.22
C LYS A 179 -39.99 29.94 27.05
N SER A 180 -40.52 31.11 27.40
CA SER A 180 -41.89 31.26 27.88
C SER A 180 -42.89 30.81 26.80
N MET A 181 -44.06 30.31 27.22
CA MET A 181 -45.01 29.66 26.31
C MET A 181 -45.54 30.62 25.24
N GLU A 182 -45.76 31.89 25.61
CA GLU A 182 -46.39 32.94 24.80
C GLU A 182 -45.51 33.45 23.64
N LEU A 183 -44.20 33.23 23.70
CA LEU A 183 -43.26 33.78 22.71
C LEU A 183 -43.18 32.90 21.45
N GLU A 184 -42.90 33.47 20.28
CA GLU A 184 -42.55 32.70 19.08
C GLU A 184 -41.26 31.88 19.28
N SER A 185 -41.05 30.80 18.53
CA SER A 185 -39.82 30.00 18.63
C SER A 185 -38.78 30.43 17.60
N PHE A 186 -37.52 30.53 18.02
CA PHE A 186 -36.38 30.74 17.13
C PHE A 186 -35.57 29.46 16.91
N LEU A 187 -35.98 28.32 17.47
CA LEU A 187 -35.26 27.06 17.34
C LEU A 187 -35.09 26.66 15.86
N GLY A 188 -33.85 26.37 15.48
CA GLY A 188 -33.47 25.97 14.12
C GLY A 188 -33.34 27.14 13.14
N GLN A 189 -33.59 28.38 13.56
CA GLN A 189 -33.42 29.55 12.71
C GLN A 189 -31.96 29.96 12.54
N TYR A 190 -31.67 30.55 11.38
CA TYR A 190 -30.37 31.09 11.01
C TYR A 190 -30.37 32.62 11.05
N PHE A 191 -29.23 33.19 11.43
CA PHE A 191 -28.96 34.62 11.48
C PHE A 191 -27.66 34.91 10.72
N PRO A 192 -27.63 35.99 9.90
CA PRO A 192 -26.47 36.30 9.07
C PRO A 192 -25.27 36.74 9.90
N ALA A 193 -24.07 36.60 9.34
CA ALA A 193 -22.83 36.97 10.01
C ALA A 193 -22.79 38.45 10.44
N SER A 194 -23.50 39.32 9.72
CA SER A 194 -23.62 40.77 9.96
C SER A 194 -24.32 41.12 11.27
N ASP A 195 -25.19 40.26 11.80
CA ASP A 195 -25.93 40.54 13.05
C ASP A 195 -24.99 40.61 14.26
N ILE A 196 -23.81 39.96 14.17
CA ILE A 196 -22.73 40.04 15.16
C ILE A 196 -21.42 40.36 14.43
N PRO A 197 -21.03 41.65 14.33
CA PRO A 197 -19.84 42.05 13.58
C PRO A 197 -18.54 41.55 14.22
N GLN A 198 -17.46 41.50 13.43
CA GLN A 198 -16.16 40.94 13.86
C GLN A 198 -15.61 41.59 15.13
N GLN A 199 -15.75 42.91 15.28
CA GLN A 199 -15.32 43.60 16.50
C GLN A 199 -16.09 43.15 17.76
N ALA A 200 -17.39 42.86 17.63
CA ALA A 200 -18.18 42.31 18.73
C ALA A 200 -17.75 40.88 19.08
N ARG A 201 -17.46 40.04 18.06
CA ARG A 201 -16.93 38.68 18.26
C ARG A 201 -15.60 38.69 19.00
N LYS A 202 -14.69 39.59 18.64
CA LYS A 202 -13.41 39.75 19.34
C LYS A 202 -13.60 40.11 20.82
N LEU A 203 -14.55 41.01 21.13
CA LEU A 203 -14.88 41.32 22.52
C LEU A 203 -15.53 40.15 23.26
N TYR A 204 -16.35 39.32 22.59
CA TYR A 204 -16.91 38.10 23.18
C TYR A 204 -15.85 37.03 23.46
N MET A 205 -14.76 36.99 22.69
CA MET A 205 -13.62 36.12 22.98
C MET A 205 -12.82 36.59 24.19
N GLN A 206 -12.79 37.90 24.45
CA GLN A 206 -12.08 38.52 25.58
C GLN A 206 -12.92 38.59 26.86
N ASN A 207 -14.24 38.69 26.73
CA ASN A 207 -15.20 38.79 27.83
C ASN A 207 -16.20 37.63 27.76
N SER A 208 -16.15 36.74 28.74
CA SER A 208 -16.99 35.54 28.80
C SER A 208 -18.48 35.86 28.99
N ILE A 209 -18.81 37.03 29.54
CA ILE A 209 -20.20 37.46 29.79
C ILE A 209 -20.44 38.90 29.36
N ARG A 210 -21.63 39.17 28.80
CA ARG A 210 -22.10 40.51 28.49
C ARG A 210 -23.55 40.67 28.91
N VAL A 211 -23.85 41.75 29.63
CA VAL A 211 -25.21 42.07 30.12
C VAL A 211 -25.68 43.41 29.57
N ILE A 212 -26.94 43.45 29.17
CA ILE A 212 -27.70 44.62 28.75
C ILE A 212 -28.94 44.67 29.64
N SER A 213 -28.91 45.59 30.60
CA SER A 213 -29.93 45.70 31.65
C SER A 213 -31.27 46.23 31.13
N ASP A 214 -31.23 47.21 30.22
CA ASP A 214 -32.39 47.83 29.60
C ASP A 214 -32.05 48.31 28.19
N ALA A 215 -32.70 47.75 27.18
CA ALA A 215 -32.52 48.12 25.78
C ALA A 215 -33.10 49.50 25.44
N SER A 216 -34.03 50.01 26.25
CA SER A 216 -34.65 51.32 26.12
C SER A 216 -34.16 52.32 27.17
N GLY A 217 -33.22 51.91 28.03
CA GLY A 217 -32.66 52.75 29.09
C GLY A 217 -31.80 53.89 28.54
N HIS A 218 -31.73 54.99 29.30
CA HIS A 218 -30.83 56.09 28.97
C HIS A 218 -29.37 55.68 29.24
N LYS A 219 -28.45 56.20 28.42
CA LYS A 219 -27.01 56.07 28.65
C LYS A 219 -26.57 57.08 29.71
N VAL A 220 -25.55 56.74 30.49
CA VAL A 220 -24.92 57.67 31.44
C VAL A 220 -23.56 58.04 30.89
N ALA A 221 -23.34 59.33 30.63
CA ALA A 221 -22.06 59.82 30.07
C ALA A 221 -20.91 59.64 31.07
N ILE A 222 -19.70 59.45 30.53
CA ILE A 222 -18.45 59.56 31.31
C ILE A 222 -17.91 60.97 31.16
N GLU A 223 -17.56 61.58 32.27
CA GLU A 223 -17.12 62.95 32.35
C GLU A 223 -15.65 63.03 32.81
N PRO A 224 -14.73 63.61 32.01
CA PRO A 224 -14.89 63.96 30.59
C PRO A 224 -14.82 62.73 29.67
N GLU A 225 -15.46 62.80 28.50
CA GLU A 225 -15.45 61.70 27.52
C GLU A 225 -14.04 61.45 26.94
N LEU A 226 -13.32 62.54 26.65
CA LEU A 226 -11.92 62.54 26.25
C LEU A 226 -11.10 63.19 27.38
N ASP A 227 -9.91 62.66 27.67
CA ASP A 227 -9.01 63.34 28.61
C ASP A 227 -8.33 64.56 28.00
N ALA A 228 -7.47 65.22 28.78
CA ALA A 228 -6.70 66.38 28.34
C ALA A 228 -5.78 66.11 27.14
N SER A 229 -5.43 64.84 26.87
CA SER A 229 -4.66 64.43 25.68
C SER A 229 -5.53 64.08 24.47
N GLY A 230 -6.86 64.12 24.61
CA GLY A 230 -7.81 63.77 23.56
C GLY A 230 -8.08 62.27 23.46
N GLU A 231 -7.64 61.46 24.43
CA GLU A 231 -7.81 60.01 24.39
C GLU A 231 -9.14 59.58 25.05
N PRO A 232 -9.89 58.64 24.46
CA PRO A 232 -11.12 58.10 25.05
C PRO A 232 -10.82 57.03 26.11
N LEU A 233 -11.78 56.77 27.01
CA LEU A 233 -11.66 55.71 28.01
C LEU A 233 -12.01 54.35 27.38
N ASP A 234 -11.05 53.43 27.34
CA ASP A 234 -11.25 52.04 26.90
C ASP A 234 -11.99 51.25 27.97
N LEU A 235 -13.22 50.84 27.65
CA LEU A 235 -14.14 50.10 28.50
C LEU A 235 -14.26 48.63 28.09
N SER A 236 -13.28 48.06 27.37
CA SER A 236 -13.33 46.69 26.85
C SER A 236 -13.78 45.65 27.88
N PHE A 237 -13.30 45.78 29.13
CA PHE A 237 -13.58 44.85 30.25
C PHE A 237 -14.56 45.40 31.29
N ALA A 238 -15.06 46.64 31.11
CA ALA A 238 -16.05 47.22 32.00
C ALA A 238 -17.44 46.61 31.73
N HIS A 239 -18.03 45.98 32.74
CA HIS A 239 -19.32 45.33 32.59
C HIS A 239 -20.47 46.34 32.39
N LEU A 240 -20.36 47.54 32.97
CA LEU A 240 -21.30 48.64 32.83
C LEU A 240 -21.21 49.34 31.48
N ARG A 241 -20.20 49.06 30.64
CA ARG A 241 -20.03 49.68 29.33
C ARG A 241 -21.35 49.77 28.57
N SER A 242 -21.66 50.92 27.97
CA SER A 242 -22.89 51.08 27.20
C SER A 242 -22.86 50.26 25.90
N VAL A 243 -24.00 50.16 25.21
CA VAL A 243 -24.18 49.32 24.02
C VAL A 243 -24.28 50.21 22.78
N SER A 244 -23.84 49.68 21.62
CA SER A 244 -24.08 50.31 20.32
C SER A 244 -25.58 50.64 20.16
N PRO A 245 -25.93 51.87 19.75
CA PRO A 245 -27.32 52.22 19.46
C PRO A 245 -27.98 51.30 18.42
N ILE A 246 -27.20 50.76 17.48
CA ILE A 246 -27.68 49.84 16.43
C ILE A 246 -28.17 48.54 17.08
N HIS A 247 -27.37 47.95 17.97
CA HIS A 247 -27.78 46.74 18.68
C HIS A 247 -28.98 46.99 19.62
N LEU A 248 -29.06 48.16 20.25
CA LEU A 248 -30.25 48.53 21.05
C LEU A 248 -31.52 48.67 20.21
N GLU A 249 -31.41 49.20 18.99
CA GLU A 249 -32.51 49.20 18.01
C GLU A 249 -32.88 47.79 17.58
N TYR A 250 -31.89 46.91 17.34
CA TYR A 250 -32.13 45.52 16.97
C TYR A 250 -32.91 44.77 18.06
N LEU A 251 -32.51 44.91 19.33
CA LEU A 251 -33.22 44.33 20.46
C LEU A 251 -34.66 44.87 20.59
N ARG A 252 -34.86 46.17 20.39
CA ARG A 252 -36.20 46.79 20.40
C ARG A 252 -37.08 46.27 19.27
N ASN A 253 -36.53 46.08 18.07
CA ASN A 253 -37.25 45.49 16.93
C ASN A 253 -37.67 44.03 17.22
N MET A 254 -36.91 43.30 18.04
CA MET A 254 -37.28 41.97 18.54
C MET A 254 -38.24 41.99 19.74
N GLY A 255 -38.56 43.15 20.31
CA GLY A 255 -39.32 43.29 21.56
C GLY A 255 -38.53 42.93 22.82
N VAL A 256 -37.20 42.77 22.73
CA VAL A 256 -36.33 42.41 23.84
C VAL A 256 -35.98 43.65 24.67
N GLY A 257 -36.30 43.61 25.97
CA GLY A 257 -36.03 44.68 26.93
C GLY A 257 -34.71 44.53 27.67
N ALA A 258 -34.19 43.31 27.84
CA ALA A 258 -32.89 43.06 28.45
C ALA A 258 -32.25 41.80 27.86
N SER A 259 -30.92 41.73 27.86
CA SER A 259 -30.17 40.62 27.27
C SER A 259 -28.94 40.25 28.11
N MET A 260 -28.60 38.98 28.12
CA MET A 260 -27.30 38.50 28.59
C MET A 260 -26.77 37.45 27.61
N SER A 261 -25.49 37.50 27.29
CA SER A 261 -24.82 36.46 26.52
C SER A 261 -23.63 35.90 27.28
N ILE A 262 -23.46 34.59 27.21
CA ILE A 262 -22.27 33.88 27.71
C ILE A 262 -21.54 33.30 26.51
N SER A 263 -20.24 33.58 26.39
CA SER A 263 -19.41 33.09 25.29
C SER A 263 -19.10 31.60 25.46
N ILE A 264 -19.23 30.83 24.38
CA ILE A 264 -18.84 29.42 24.33
C ILE A 264 -17.53 29.35 23.54
N LEU A 265 -16.42 29.11 24.25
CA LEU A 265 -15.08 29.12 23.67
C LEU A 265 -14.54 27.69 23.56
N LEU A 266 -14.17 27.26 22.35
CA LEU A 266 -13.51 25.97 22.12
C LEU A 266 -12.15 26.25 21.49
N ASN A 267 -11.06 25.76 22.10
CA ASN A 267 -9.68 25.97 21.63
C ASN A 267 -9.32 27.46 21.40
N GLY A 268 -9.88 28.38 22.19
CA GLY A 268 -9.66 29.82 22.03
C GLY A 268 -10.51 30.49 20.95
N GLU A 269 -11.34 29.75 20.21
CA GLU A 269 -12.25 30.29 19.19
C GLU A 269 -13.69 30.38 19.71
N LEU A 270 -14.43 31.37 19.21
CA LEU A 270 -15.84 31.57 19.56
C LEU A 270 -16.73 30.59 18.80
N TRP A 271 -17.04 29.47 19.44
CA TRP A 271 -17.92 28.43 18.86
C TRP A 271 -19.39 28.87 18.84
N GLY A 272 -19.81 29.65 19.84
CA GLY A 272 -21.21 30.04 19.99
C GLY A 272 -21.46 30.94 21.19
N LEU A 273 -22.75 31.20 21.46
CA LEU A 273 -23.22 32.00 22.59
C LEU A 273 -24.39 31.28 23.30
N ILE A 274 -24.44 31.38 24.61
CA ILE A 274 -25.67 31.17 25.38
C ILE A 274 -26.35 32.53 25.49
N ALA A 275 -27.34 32.80 24.63
CA ALA A 275 -28.04 34.07 24.54
C ALA A 275 -29.35 34.04 25.32
N CYS A 276 -29.51 34.98 26.25
CA CYS A 276 -30.65 35.08 27.16
C CYS A 276 -31.38 36.39 26.88
N HIS A 277 -32.66 36.33 26.53
CA HIS A 277 -33.50 37.50 26.27
C HIS A 277 -34.64 37.59 27.28
N HIS A 278 -34.88 38.81 27.76
CA HIS A 278 -36.01 39.14 28.61
C HIS A 278 -36.79 40.28 27.94
N TYR A 279 -38.11 40.21 27.95
CA TYR A 279 -38.97 41.14 27.21
C TYR A 279 -39.33 42.38 28.05
N ARG A 280 -38.58 42.61 29.14
CA ARG A 280 -38.62 43.77 30.04
C ARG A 280 -37.21 44.06 30.55
N ALA A 281 -36.99 45.25 31.13
CA ALA A 281 -35.74 45.57 31.80
C ALA A 281 -35.43 44.56 32.92
N LYS A 282 -34.19 44.10 32.99
CA LYS A 282 -33.72 43.10 33.97
C LYS A 282 -32.24 43.28 34.24
N THR A 283 -31.91 43.48 35.51
CA THR A 283 -30.53 43.49 36.01
C THR A 283 -30.21 42.17 36.69
N LEU A 284 -29.03 41.60 36.41
CA LEU A 284 -28.50 40.47 37.17
C LEU A 284 -27.61 40.96 38.30
N SER A 285 -27.65 40.27 39.44
CA SER A 285 -26.72 40.53 40.55
C SER A 285 -25.29 40.10 40.18
N MET A 286 -24.29 40.60 40.92
CA MET A 286 -22.90 40.20 40.69
C MET A 286 -22.73 38.69 40.86
N ALA A 287 -23.30 38.11 41.92
CA ALA A 287 -23.27 36.67 42.13
C ALA A 287 -23.89 35.84 40.98
N GLN A 288 -25.00 36.31 40.38
CA GLN A 288 -25.61 35.62 39.24
C GLN A 288 -24.71 35.66 38.00
N ARG A 289 -24.02 36.78 37.77
CA ARG A 289 -23.10 36.93 36.62
C ARG A 289 -21.87 36.03 36.78
N VAL A 290 -21.26 36.01 37.97
CA VAL A 290 -20.12 35.12 38.27
C VAL A 290 -20.52 33.66 38.13
N ALA A 291 -21.69 33.27 38.65
CA ALA A 291 -22.16 31.89 38.52
C ALA A 291 -22.43 31.50 37.06
N ALA A 292 -23.01 32.41 36.28
CA ALA A 292 -23.25 32.22 34.85
C ALA A 292 -21.95 32.11 34.04
N GLU A 293 -20.94 32.93 34.37
CA GLU A 293 -19.61 32.88 33.77
C GLU A 293 -18.91 31.54 34.04
N LEU A 294 -18.82 31.12 35.31
CA LEU A 294 -18.26 29.82 35.68
C LEU A 294 -19.01 28.64 35.04
N PHE A 295 -20.34 28.74 34.94
CA PHE A 295 -21.14 27.77 34.21
C PHE A 295 -20.80 27.74 32.72
N GLY A 296 -20.60 28.89 32.09
CA GLY A 296 -20.18 29.01 30.69
C GLY A 296 -18.83 28.38 30.40
N GLU A 297 -17.85 28.61 31.27
CA GLU A 297 -16.53 27.97 31.19
C GLU A 297 -16.63 26.45 31.31
N PHE A 298 -17.34 25.96 32.33
CA PHE A 298 -17.54 24.52 32.51
C PHE A 298 -18.32 23.88 31.36
N PHE A 299 -19.38 24.55 30.87
CA PHE A 299 -20.13 24.12 29.70
C PHE A 299 -19.23 24.00 28.47
N SER A 300 -18.37 24.99 28.24
CA SER A 300 -17.42 25.00 27.11
C SER A 300 -16.42 23.85 27.20
N LEU A 301 -15.85 23.61 28.39
CA LEU A 301 -14.94 22.48 28.63
C LEU A 301 -15.63 21.13 28.43
N THR A 302 -16.86 20.97 28.94
CA THR A 302 -17.64 19.73 28.78
C THR A 302 -17.99 19.49 27.32
N LEU A 303 -18.40 20.53 26.58
CA LEU A 303 -18.69 20.46 25.16
C LEU A 303 -17.44 20.06 24.36
N LEU A 304 -16.27 20.64 24.69
CA LEU A 304 -15.00 20.27 24.07
C LEU A 304 -14.68 18.78 24.29
N ALA A 305 -14.77 18.32 25.53
CA ALA A 305 -14.49 16.93 25.89
C ALA A 305 -15.43 15.95 25.17
N LEU A 306 -16.72 16.26 25.08
CA LEU A 306 -17.68 15.42 24.36
C LEU A 306 -17.42 15.41 22.85
N LYS A 307 -17.07 16.55 22.24
CA LYS A 307 -16.68 16.61 20.82
C LYS A 307 -15.43 15.79 20.54
N GLN A 308 -14.41 15.88 21.39
CA GLN A 308 -13.18 15.11 21.26
C GLN A 308 -13.43 13.61 21.43
N LYS A 309 -14.22 13.21 22.44
CA LYS A 309 -14.62 11.81 22.64
C LYS A 309 -15.34 11.26 21.42
N HIS A 310 -16.33 11.99 20.89
CA HIS A 310 -17.05 11.58 19.69
C HIS A 310 -16.13 11.42 18.48
N LYS A 311 -15.17 12.33 18.28
CA LYS A 311 -14.16 12.20 17.21
C LYS A 311 -13.30 10.96 17.41
N LEU A 312 -12.86 10.68 18.64
CA LEU A 312 -12.03 9.51 18.96
C LEU A 312 -12.77 8.19 18.77
N ASP A 313 -14.03 8.10 19.20
CA ASP A 313 -14.87 6.91 19.06
C ASP A 313 -15.09 6.59 17.57
N LEU A 314 -15.35 7.61 16.76
CA LEU A 314 -15.54 7.48 15.31
C LEU A 314 -14.25 7.07 14.58
N ALA A 315 -13.10 7.65 14.95
CA ALA A 315 -11.80 7.27 14.42
C ALA A 315 -11.43 5.82 14.80
N THR A 316 -11.72 5.41 16.04
CA THR A 316 -11.48 4.03 16.51
C THR A 316 -12.31 3.02 15.74
N GLY A 317 -13.61 3.31 15.54
CA GLY A 317 -14.49 2.45 14.73
C GLY A 317 -14.01 2.34 13.28
N THR A 318 -13.63 3.47 12.67
CA THR A 318 -13.07 3.50 11.30
C THR A 318 -11.83 2.63 11.19
N ARG A 319 -10.88 2.76 12.12
CA ARG A 319 -9.65 1.95 12.13
C ARG A 319 -9.95 0.45 12.23
N GLN A 320 -10.87 0.05 13.12
CA GLN A 320 -11.24 -1.36 13.28
C GLN A 320 -11.83 -1.97 12.00
N SER A 321 -12.68 -1.24 11.29
CA SER A 321 -13.22 -1.70 9.99
C SER A 321 -12.13 -1.78 8.91
N LEU A 322 -11.22 -0.80 8.85
CA LEU A 322 -10.11 -0.85 7.91
C LEU A 322 -9.12 -1.99 8.20
N ASP A 323 -8.84 -2.28 9.47
CA ASP A 323 -8.00 -3.43 9.87
C ASP A 323 -8.66 -4.77 9.47
N ARG A 324 -9.99 -4.87 9.62
CA ARG A 324 -10.75 -6.03 9.14
C ARG A 324 -10.67 -6.18 7.62
N PHE A 325 -10.83 -5.08 6.88
CA PHE A 325 -10.67 -5.08 5.43
C PHE A 325 -9.27 -5.55 5.01
N LEU A 326 -8.20 -5.07 5.67
CA LEU A 326 -6.83 -5.53 5.43
C LEU A 326 -6.66 -7.03 5.67
N HIS A 327 -7.29 -7.57 6.73
CA HIS A 327 -7.24 -9.00 7.03
C HIS A 327 -7.99 -9.85 5.99
N LEU A 328 -9.13 -9.38 5.48
CA LEU A 328 -9.85 -10.06 4.39
C LEU A 328 -9.04 -10.01 3.08
N ALA A 329 -8.43 -8.87 2.78
CA ALA A 329 -7.64 -8.65 1.58
C ALA A 329 -6.44 -9.60 1.45
N SER A 330 -5.80 -9.99 2.57
CA SER A 330 -4.65 -10.90 2.53
C SER A 330 -5.00 -12.34 2.12
N HIS A 331 -6.28 -12.70 2.13
CA HIS A 331 -6.78 -14.04 1.81
C HIS A 331 -7.66 -14.07 0.56
N HIS A 332 -7.72 -12.99 -0.23
CA HIS A 332 -8.54 -12.90 -1.43
C HIS A 332 -7.69 -12.75 -2.70
N GLU A 333 -7.98 -13.62 -3.68
CA GLU A 333 -7.34 -13.61 -4.99
C GLU A 333 -8.00 -12.60 -5.95
N ASN A 334 -9.24 -12.18 -5.70
CA ASN A 334 -9.96 -11.24 -6.55
C ASN A 334 -10.36 -9.98 -5.78
N LEU A 335 -9.70 -8.86 -6.10
CA LEU A 335 -9.97 -7.56 -5.50
C LEU A 335 -11.38 -7.04 -5.83
N GLU A 336 -11.86 -7.23 -7.06
CA GLU A 336 -13.19 -6.73 -7.47
C GLU A 336 -14.30 -7.35 -6.62
N ALA A 337 -14.20 -8.67 -6.37
CA ALA A 337 -15.12 -9.38 -5.48
C ALA A 337 -15.01 -8.89 -4.03
N LEU A 338 -13.78 -8.75 -3.51
CA LEU A 338 -13.53 -8.24 -2.15
C LEU A 338 -14.15 -6.85 -1.93
N PHE A 339 -13.88 -5.90 -2.83
CA PHE A 339 -14.40 -4.54 -2.72
C PHE A 339 -15.93 -4.51 -2.85
N GLY A 340 -16.51 -5.37 -3.71
CA GLY A 340 -17.95 -5.54 -3.81
C GLY A 340 -18.58 -6.05 -2.51
N GLU A 341 -17.99 -7.06 -1.87
CA GLU A 341 -18.45 -7.62 -0.59
C GLU A 341 -18.31 -6.64 0.58
N CYS A 342 -17.23 -5.85 0.61
CA CYS A 342 -16.98 -4.85 1.66
C CYS A 342 -17.68 -3.50 1.42
N LEU A 343 -18.33 -3.30 0.26
CA LEU A 343 -19.01 -2.04 -0.08
C LEU A 343 -20.05 -1.59 0.99
N PRO A 344 -20.87 -2.48 1.58
CA PRO A 344 -21.76 -2.12 2.69
C PRO A 344 -21.02 -1.61 3.92
N GLU A 345 -19.88 -2.21 4.28
CA GLU A 345 -19.08 -1.77 5.43
C GLU A 345 -18.49 -0.38 5.17
N PHE A 346 -17.94 -0.13 3.98
CA PHE A 346 -17.47 1.21 3.60
C PHE A 346 -18.58 2.27 3.65
N SER A 347 -19.79 1.94 3.17
CA SER A 347 -20.94 2.86 3.24
C SER A 347 -21.39 3.19 4.66
N SER A 348 -21.06 2.34 5.63
CA SER A 348 -21.37 2.59 7.05
C SER A 348 -20.36 3.51 7.74
N LEU A 349 -19.14 3.63 7.20
CA LEU A 349 -18.07 4.46 7.75
C LEU A 349 -18.26 5.94 7.44
N VAL A 350 -18.84 6.24 6.29
CA VAL A 350 -19.15 7.60 5.85
C VAL A 350 -20.68 7.75 5.78
N PRO A 351 -21.30 8.69 6.51
CA PRO A 351 -22.73 8.93 6.41
C PRO A 351 -23.13 9.28 4.96
N CYS A 352 -23.79 8.34 4.28
CA CYS A 352 -24.19 8.45 2.88
C CYS A 352 -25.53 7.73 2.65
N ASP A 353 -26.23 8.11 1.57
CA ASP A 353 -27.48 7.47 1.15
C ASP A 353 -27.26 6.34 0.14
N GLY A 354 -26.04 6.23 -0.38
CA GLY A 354 -25.59 5.17 -1.26
C GLY A 354 -24.10 5.23 -1.53
N ALA A 355 -23.56 4.13 -2.04
CA ALA A 355 -22.17 3.99 -2.40
C ALA A 355 -22.04 3.15 -3.67
N GLY A 356 -20.99 3.40 -4.44
CA GLY A 356 -20.71 2.67 -5.66
C GLY A 356 -19.22 2.44 -5.88
N LEU A 357 -18.91 1.32 -6.51
CA LEU A 357 -17.58 0.85 -6.85
C LEU A 357 -17.47 0.79 -8.37
N TRP A 358 -16.51 1.53 -8.91
CA TRP A 358 -16.07 1.43 -10.28
C TRP A 358 -14.69 0.78 -10.30
N MET A 359 -14.58 -0.44 -10.83
CA MET A 359 -13.32 -1.18 -10.89
C MET A 359 -13.27 -2.02 -12.15
N ASN A 360 -12.15 -2.05 -12.88
CA ASN A 360 -12.01 -2.84 -14.12
C ASN A 360 -13.10 -2.59 -15.18
N GLY A 361 -13.75 -1.42 -15.16
CA GLY A 361 -14.85 -1.09 -16.07
C GLY A 361 -16.22 -1.66 -15.67
N THR A 362 -16.33 -2.31 -14.51
CA THR A 362 -17.60 -2.77 -13.94
C THR A 362 -18.10 -1.80 -12.88
N TRP A 363 -19.43 -1.69 -12.76
CA TRP A 363 -20.12 -0.85 -11.79
C TRP A 363 -20.91 -1.71 -10.81
N THR A 364 -20.58 -1.60 -9.53
CA THR A 364 -21.33 -2.23 -8.42
C THR A 364 -21.82 -1.14 -7.48
N ALA A 365 -23.07 -1.19 -7.03
CA ALA A 365 -23.64 -0.12 -6.21
C ALA A 365 -24.62 -0.63 -5.16
N ILE A 366 -24.75 0.14 -4.08
CA ILE A 366 -25.72 -0.05 -3.01
C ILE A 366 -26.41 1.27 -2.66
N GLY A 367 -27.67 1.19 -2.24
CA GLY A 367 -28.45 2.36 -1.87
C GLY A 367 -28.71 3.30 -3.05
N THR A 368 -28.56 4.59 -2.81
CA THR A 368 -28.93 5.65 -3.77
C THR A 368 -27.75 6.03 -4.64
N CYS A 369 -27.87 5.86 -5.95
CA CYS A 369 -26.81 6.14 -6.92
C CYS A 369 -27.36 6.87 -8.16
N PRO A 370 -26.49 7.48 -8.98
CA PRO A 370 -26.90 8.05 -10.25
C PRO A 370 -27.49 6.99 -11.19
N PRO A 371 -28.34 7.39 -12.17
CA PRO A 371 -28.86 6.48 -13.18
C PRO A 371 -27.75 5.78 -13.96
N PRO A 372 -27.91 4.51 -14.40
CA PRO A 372 -26.88 3.76 -15.11
C PRO A 372 -26.28 4.48 -16.32
N ALA A 373 -27.09 5.24 -17.06
CA ALA A 373 -26.65 6.00 -18.24
C ALA A 373 -25.69 7.17 -17.91
N GLU A 374 -25.67 7.63 -16.66
CA GLU A 374 -24.86 8.78 -16.22
C GLU A 374 -23.60 8.35 -15.43
N ILE A 375 -23.37 7.04 -15.23
CA ILE A 375 -22.18 6.50 -14.54
C ILE A 375 -20.90 6.76 -15.35
N GLU A 376 -20.84 6.38 -16.63
CA GLU A 376 -19.67 6.65 -17.46
C GLU A 376 -19.31 8.16 -17.57
N PRO A 377 -20.27 9.07 -17.84
CA PRO A 377 -20.03 10.51 -17.74
C PRO A 377 -19.47 10.96 -16.40
N LEU A 378 -20.00 10.43 -15.28
CA LEU A 378 -19.51 10.73 -13.95
C LEU A 378 -18.06 10.28 -13.78
N ILE A 379 -17.71 9.05 -14.17
CA ILE A 379 -16.33 8.55 -14.08
C ILE A 379 -15.36 9.37 -14.95
N ARG A 380 -15.78 9.79 -16.15
CA ARG A 380 -14.97 10.71 -16.97
C ARG A 380 -14.73 12.06 -16.30
N PHE A 381 -15.75 12.62 -15.65
CA PHE A 381 -15.62 13.84 -14.86
C PHE A 381 -14.65 13.61 -13.70
N VAL A 382 -14.82 12.53 -12.95
CA VAL A 382 -13.95 12.17 -11.82
C VAL A 382 -12.48 12.05 -12.24
N ASN A 383 -12.19 11.39 -13.37
CA ASN A 383 -10.83 11.31 -13.93
C ASN A 383 -10.19 12.68 -14.19
N SER A 384 -10.99 13.73 -14.43
CA SER A 384 -10.50 15.08 -14.69
C SER A 384 -10.25 15.91 -13.42
N VAL A 385 -10.86 15.54 -12.29
CA VAL A 385 -10.82 16.33 -11.04
C VAL A 385 -10.08 15.65 -9.90
N ALA A 386 -9.99 14.32 -9.90
CA ALA A 386 -9.59 13.55 -8.72
C ALA A 386 -8.09 13.20 -8.65
N ASP A 387 -7.20 13.93 -9.35
CA ASP A 387 -5.72 13.78 -9.46
C ASP A 387 -4.98 12.94 -8.38
N GLY A 388 -5.27 11.64 -8.29
CA GLY A 388 -4.86 10.75 -7.19
C GLY A 388 -5.38 11.07 -5.78
N GLN A 389 -6.21 12.09 -5.59
CA GLN A 389 -6.69 12.58 -4.29
C GLN A 389 -8.21 12.42 -4.10
N THR A 390 -8.66 12.40 -2.85
CA THR A 390 -10.10 12.42 -2.55
C THR A 390 -10.73 13.73 -3.03
N TRP A 391 -11.93 13.63 -3.63
CA TRP A 391 -12.70 14.79 -4.09
C TRP A 391 -14.11 14.73 -3.51
N ALA A 392 -14.68 15.86 -3.08
CA ALA A 392 -16.03 15.87 -2.50
C ALA A 392 -16.76 17.18 -2.79
N SER A 393 -18.02 17.08 -3.19
CA SER A 393 -18.95 18.20 -3.33
C SER A 393 -20.34 17.84 -2.78
N HIS A 394 -21.00 18.82 -2.19
CA HIS A 394 -22.40 18.73 -1.74
C HIS A 394 -23.37 19.28 -2.80
N ALA A 395 -22.86 19.78 -3.92
CA ALA A 395 -23.61 20.38 -5.02
C ALA A 395 -23.05 19.88 -6.36
N LEU A 396 -23.26 18.60 -6.67
CA LEU A 396 -22.68 17.93 -7.83
C LEU A 396 -23.05 18.62 -9.16
N SER A 397 -24.28 19.15 -9.27
CA SER A 397 -24.77 19.86 -10.46
C SER A 397 -23.97 21.12 -10.83
N GLN A 398 -23.27 21.74 -9.87
CA GLN A 398 -22.41 22.90 -10.14
C GLN A 398 -21.14 22.52 -10.92
N PHE A 399 -20.67 21.28 -10.77
CA PHE A 399 -19.45 20.78 -11.41
C PHE A 399 -19.74 19.86 -12.60
N LEU A 400 -20.86 19.14 -12.53
CA LEU A 400 -21.35 18.26 -13.58
C LEU A 400 -22.79 18.67 -13.95
N PRO A 401 -22.99 19.56 -14.94
CA PRO A 401 -24.31 20.08 -15.29
C PRO A 401 -25.36 19.00 -15.58
N ARG A 402 -24.95 17.83 -16.11
CA ARG A 402 -25.84 16.69 -16.35
C ARG A 402 -26.48 16.12 -15.08
N ALA A 403 -25.85 16.32 -13.93
CA ALA A 403 -26.40 15.93 -12.62
C ALA A 403 -27.65 16.70 -12.23
N GLU A 404 -27.94 17.82 -12.91
CA GLU A 404 -29.22 18.53 -12.77
C GLU A 404 -30.43 17.68 -13.22
N SER A 405 -30.25 16.62 -13.99
CA SER A 405 -31.34 15.71 -14.36
C SER A 405 -31.71 14.69 -13.27
N TYR A 406 -30.84 14.46 -12.29
CA TYR A 406 -31.02 13.45 -11.23
C TYR A 406 -30.72 13.97 -9.82
N TYR A 407 -30.74 15.29 -9.61
CA TYR A 407 -30.33 15.94 -8.35
C TYR A 407 -31.11 15.43 -7.12
N GLU A 408 -32.41 15.12 -7.27
CA GLU A 408 -33.26 14.59 -6.19
C GLU A 408 -32.70 13.28 -5.61
N THR A 409 -32.10 12.47 -6.49
CA THR A 409 -31.50 11.17 -6.14
C THR A 409 -30.06 11.35 -5.66
N VAL A 410 -29.26 12.18 -6.33
CA VAL A 410 -27.87 12.45 -5.98
C VAL A 410 -27.56 13.94 -6.16
N SER A 411 -27.37 14.65 -5.04
CA SER A 411 -26.90 16.04 -5.04
C SER A 411 -25.48 16.17 -4.47
N GLY A 412 -25.05 15.24 -3.61
CA GLY A 412 -23.70 15.19 -3.07
C GLY A 412 -22.94 13.97 -3.57
N ALA A 413 -21.65 14.14 -3.87
CA ALA A 413 -20.75 13.06 -4.23
C ALA A 413 -19.40 13.24 -3.53
N MET A 414 -18.83 12.13 -3.05
CA MET A 414 -17.46 12.04 -2.58
C MET A 414 -16.78 10.86 -3.27
N VAL A 415 -15.56 11.08 -3.72
CA VAL A 415 -14.78 10.17 -4.56
C VAL A 415 -13.50 9.81 -3.83
N VAL A 416 -13.22 8.51 -3.81
CA VAL A 416 -12.01 7.91 -3.25
C VAL A 416 -11.32 7.09 -4.34
N PRO A 417 -10.20 7.57 -4.90
CA PRO A 417 -9.40 6.81 -5.86
C PRO A 417 -8.80 5.55 -5.23
N LEU A 418 -8.85 4.41 -5.93
CA LEU A 418 -8.35 3.13 -5.42
C LEU A 418 -6.94 2.79 -5.91
N SER A 419 -6.41 3.56 -6.87
CA SER A 419 -5.12 3.38 -7.51
C SER A 419 -4.41 4.71 -7.70
N GLU A 420 -3.06 4.69 -7.79
CA GLU A 420 -2.26 5.89 -8.07
C GLU A 420 -2.50 6.43 -9.48
N ILE A 421 -2.75 5.53 -10.45
CA ILE A 421 -3.20 5.90 -11.79
C ILE A 421 -4.73 5.92 -11.78
N PRO A 422 -5.39 7.07 -11.99
CA PRO A 422 -6.84 7.21 -11.81
C PRO A 422 -7.60 6.33 -12.82
N ARG A 423 -8.18 5.23 -12.34
CA ARG A 423 -8.99 4.29 -13.14
C ARG A 423 -10.12 3.67 -12.32
N ASP A 424 -9.84 3.34 -11.06
CA ASP A 424 -10.78 2.67 -10.16
C ASP A 424 -11.15 3.59 -8.99
N TYR A 425 -12.44 3.60 -8.62
CA TYR A 425 -13.01 4.54 -7.66
C TYR A 425 -14.03 3.88 -6.74
N LEU A 426 -13.99 4.30 -5.48
CA LEU A 426 -15.10 4.17 -4.55
C LEU A 426 -15.80 5.53 -4.44
N LEU A 427 -17.11 5.56 -4.65
CA LEU A 427 -17.93 6.77 -4.63
C LEU A 427 -18.99 6.66 -3.54
N PHE A 428 -19.21 7.76 -2.82
CA PHE A 428 -20.27 7.92 -1.84
C PHE A 428 -21.22 9.01 -2.30
N PHE A 429 -22.52 8.79 -2.13
CA PHE A 429 -23.56 9.70 -2.59
C PHE A 429 -24.49 10.14 -1.46
N ARG A 430 -24.95 11.37 -1.55
CA ARG A 430 -26.01 11.91 -0.70
C ARG A 430 -27.14 12.45 -1.56
N LYS A 431 -28.37 12.19 -1.13
CA LYS A 431 -29.58 12.73 -1.74
C LYS A 431 -29.62 14.24 -1.65
N GLU A 432 -30.49 14.86 -2.43
CA GLU A 432 -30.92 16.21 -2.14
C GLU A 432 -31.49 16.24 -0.72
N ARG A 433 -31.02 17.20 0.06
CA ARG A 433 -31.72 17.58 1.28
C ARG A 433 -32.34 18.93 1.00
N LEU A 434 -33.67 18.94 0.88
CA LEU A 434 -34.44 20.18 0.86
C LEU A 434 -34.22 20.90 2.18
N GLN A 435 -33.19 21.73 2.22
CA GLN A 435 -32.89 22.56 3.37
C GLN A 435 -33.75 23.81 3.21
N THR A 436 -34.84 23.85 3.97
CA THR A 436 -35.51 25.12 4.22
C THR A 436 -34.70 25.84 5.29
N LEU A 437 -33.82 26.74 4.87
CA LEU A 437 -33.18 27.64 5.81
C LEU A 437 -34.26 28.59 6.31
N ASN A 438 -34.65 28.40 7.57
CA ASN A 438 -35.54 29.31 8.26
C ASN A 438 -34.70 30.49 8.74
N TRP A 439 -34.43 31.43 7.86
CA TRP A 439 -33.80 32.66 8.27
C TRP A 439 -34.77 33.42 9.17
N ALA A 440 -34.27 33.93 10.27
CA ALA A 440 -34.98 34.97 10.96
C ALA A 440 -34.89 36.19 10.03
N GLY A 441 -36.00 36.62 9.38
CA GLY A 441 -35.98 37.72 8.40
C GLY A 441 -35.31 37.36 7.06
N ASN A 442 -35.49 38.19 6.03
CA ASN A 442 -34.86 37.98 4.71
C ASN A 442 -33.36 38.36 4.77
N PRO A 443 -32.42 37.45 4.46
CA PRO A 443 -30.97 37.68 4.54
C PRO A 443 -30.46 38.67 3.47
N ASP A 444 -31.07 38.71 2.28
CA ASP A 444 -30.71 39.62 1.18
C ASP A 444 -31.16 41.06 1.46
N LYS A 445 -32.28 41.22 2.18
CA LYS A 445 -32.78 42.52 2.67
C LYS A 445 -32.19 42.84 4.03
N SER A 446 -30.88 42.94 4.10
CA SER A 446 -30.24 43.25 5.38
C SER A 446 -30.46 44.71 5.83
N TYR A 447 -30.87 45.63 4.95
CA TYR A 447 -30.90 47.07 5.28
C TYR A 447 -32.08 47.84 4.63
N GLU A 448 -32.85 48.55 5.46
CA GLU A 448 -33.82 49.58 5.03
C GLU A 448 -33.38 50.96 5.54
N ILE A 449 -33.73 52.03 4.81
CA ILE A 449 -33.46 53.41 5.23
C ILE A 449 -34.52 53.84 6.24
N GLY A 450 -34.09 54.20 7.45
CA GLY A 450 -34.97 54.67 8.54
C GLY A 450 -35.34 56.16 8.43
N PRO A 451 -36.21 56.67 9.34
CA PRO A 451 -36.60 58.09 9.38
C PRO A 451 -35.46 59.07 9.73
N LEU A 452 -34.24 58.57 10.00
CA LEU A 452 -33.04 59.35 10.34
C LEU A 452 -31.98 59.35 9.21
N GLY A 453 -32.34 58.99 7.97
CA GLY A 453 -31.42 59.03 6.80
C GLY A 453 -30.66 57.73 6.56
N ASP A 454 -29.52 57.81 5.84
CA ASP A 454 -28.59 56.74 5.39
C ASP A 454 -27.90 55.96 6.55
N ARG A 455 -28.68 55.52 7.53
CA ARG A 455 -28.22 54.75 8.70
C ARG A 455 -28.66 53.30 8.54
N LEU A 456 -27.78 52.36 8.93
CA LEU A 456 -28.13 50.95 9.13
C LEU A 456 -29.27 50.85 10.16
N THR A 457 -30.51 50.71 9.69
CA THR A 457 -31.56 50.21 10.59
C THR A 457 -31.45 48.70 10.63
N PRO A 458 -31.31 48.10 11.82
CA PRO A 458 -31.43 46.66 11.93
C PRO A 458 -32.80 46.23 11.41
N ARG A 459 -32.87 45.07 10.77
CA ARG A 459 -34.11 44.53 10.21
C ARG A 459 -35.31 44.70 11.13
N LYS A 460 -36.41 45.24 10.59
CA LYS A 460 -37.67 45.47 11.32
C LYS A 460 -38.48 44.19 11.53
N SER A 461 -38.27 43.17 10.71
CA SER A 461 -39.02 41.91 10.77
C SER A 461 -38.14 40.74 11.16
N PHE A 462 -38.62 40.01 12.17
CA PHE A 462 -38.10 38.72 12.60
C PHE A 462 -38.97 37.54 12.18
N ALA A 463 -39.92 37.78 11.26
CA ALA A 463 -40.71 36.71 10.66
C ALA A 463 -39.80 35.71 9.94
N ILE A 464 -40.17 34.43 10.01
CA ILE A 464 -39.43 33.35 9.35
C ILE A 464 -39.44 33.60 7.84
N TRP A 465 -38.27 33.84 7.26
CA TRP A 465 -38.08 33.80 5.82
C TRP A 465 -37.51 32.44 5.47
N LYS A 466 -38.18 31.76 4.54
CA LYS A 466 -37.81 30.41 4.11
C LYS A 466 -37.03 30.51 2.81
N GLU A 467 -35.74 30.21 2.87
CA GLU A 467 -34.96 29.93 1.67
C GLU A 467 -35.03 28.44 1.37
N ALA A 468 -35.49 28.08 0.18
CA ALA A 468 -35.35 26.72 -0.29
C ALA A 468 -33.98 26.58 -0.96
N VAL A 469 -33.02 26.00 -0.25
CA VAL A 469 -31.77 25.56 -0.89
C VAL A 469 -32.05 24.22 -1.55
N THR A 470 -32.15 24.23 -2.87
CA THR A 470 -32.41 23.05 -3.71
C THR A 470 -31.14 22.60 -4.44
N LYS A 471 -31.11 21.36 -4.91
CA LYS A 471 -30.01 20.74 -5.69
C LYS A 471 -28.70 20.61 -4.89
N GLN A 472 -28.79 20.55 -3.57
CA GLN A 472 -27.66 20.38 -2.67
C GLN A 472 -27.97 19.29 -1.64
N SER A 473 -26.94 18.58 -1.20
CA SER A 473 -26.99 17.63 -0.10
C SER A 473 -26.47 18.25 1.20
N ASP A 474 -26.45 17.46 2.28
CA ASP A 474 -25.63 17.80 3.45
C ASP A 474 -24.13 17.90 3.07
N HIS A 475 -23.44 18.88 3.65
CA HIS A 475 -22.00 19.05 3.48
C HIS A 475 -21.21 17.84 3.99
N TRP A 476 -20.20 17.42 3.24
CA TRP A 476 -19.18 16.48 3.70
C TRP A 476 -18.36 17.13 4.80
N SER A 477 -18.46 16.59 6.02
CA SER A 477 -17.73 17.10 7.18
C SER A 477 -16.22 16.87 7.01
N GLU A 478 -15.39 17.58 7.77
CA GLU A 478 -13.94 17.30 7.81
C GLU A 478 -13.66 15.85 8.22
N ASN A 479 -14.46 15.31 9.14
CA ASN A 479 -14.35 13.92 9.54
C ASN A 479 -14.71 12.96 8.39
N ASP A 480 -15.75 13.25 7.60
CA ASP A 480 -16.12 12.42 6.43
C ASP A 480 -14.93 12.35 5.44
N ARG A 481 -14.23 13.47 5.26
CA ARG A 481 -13.03 13.57 4.41
C ARG A 481 -11.83 12.84 5.00
N GLU A 482 -11.58 12.97 6.31
CA GLU A 482 -10.53 12.22 7.02
C GLU A 482 -10.75 10.71 6.89
N VAL A 483 -11.98 10.23 7.04
CA VAL A 483 -12.35 8.81 6.87
C VAL A 483 -12.16 8.37 5.42
N ALA A 484 -12.60 9.16 4.44
CA ALA A 484 -12.41 8.87 3.02
C ALA A 484 -10.94 8.75 2.64
N GLU A 485 -10.09 9.61 3.18
CA GLU A 485 -8.64 9.59 2.97
C GLU A 485 -7.99 8.37 3.64
N ALA A 486 -8.46 7.97 4.83
CA ALA A 486 -8.02 6.74 5.48
C ALA A 486 -8.39 5.49 4.66
N ILE A 487 -9.60 5.44 4.10
CA ILE A 487 -10.01 4.39 3.15
C ILE A 487 -9.07 4.39 1.93
N ARG A 488 -8.83 5.57 1.32
CA ARG A 488 -7.92 5.72 0.17
C ARG A 488 -6.55 5.11 0.47
N ALA A 489 -5.92 5.52 1.57
CA ALA A 489 -4.57 5.10 1.93
C ALA A 489 -4.45 3.58 2.11
N VAL A 490 -5.44 2.96 2.76
CA VAL A 490 -5.49 1.51 2.97
C VAL A 490 -5.74 0.77 1.66
N THR A 491 -6.71 1.23 0.87
CA THR A 491 -7.08 0.60 -0.40
C THR A 491 -5.96 0.66 -1.43
N VAL A 492 -5.32 1.81 -1.62
CA VAL A 492 -4.19 1.94 -2.55
C VAL A 492 -3.08 0.97 -2.18
N LYS A 493 -2.78 0.82 -0.88
CA LYS A 493 -1.79 -0.15 -0.39
C LYS A 493 -2.18 -1.60 -0.69
N VAL A 494 -3.45 -1.97 -0.53
CA VAL A 494 -3.94 -3.31 -0.87
C VAL A 494 -3.83 -3.59 -2.37
N VAL A 495 -4.27 -2.65 -3.21
CA VAL A 495 -4.20 -2.78 -4.67
C VAL A 495 -2.75 -2.90 -5.15
N LEU A 496 -1.85 -2.07 -4.63
CA LEU A 496 -0.41 -2.16 -4.93
C LEU A 496 0.17 -3.51 -4.52
N ARG A 497 -0.11 -3.97 -3.29
CA ARG A 497 0.42 -5.25 -2.80
C ARG A 497 -0.08 -6.44 -3.62
N HIS A 498 -1.34 -6.43 -4.01
CA HIS A 498 -1.90 -7.48 -4.86
C HIS A 498 -1.26 -7.49 -6.26
N ASN A 499 -1.05 -6.30 -6.85
CA ASN A 499 -0.35 -6.18 -8.13
C ASN A 499 1.10 -6.71 -8.05
N GLU A 500 1.83 -6.44 -6.97
CA GLU A 500 3.17 -7.01 -6.73
C GLU A 500 3.15 -8.54 -6.71
N LEU A 501 2.22 -9.13 -5.94
CA LEU A 501 2.09 -10.59 -5.84
C LEU A 501 1.78 -11.23 -7.20
N MET A 502 0.85 -10.66 -7.95
CA MET A 502 0.50 -11.14 -9.30
C MET A 502 1.68 -11.04 -10.28
N GLN A 503 2.51 -10.00 -10.18
CA GLN A 503 3.72 -9.88 -11.00
C GLN A 503 4.78 -10.90 -10.60
N GLU A 504 4.96 -11.16 -9.31
CA GLU A 504 5.88 -12.21 -8.85
C GLU A 504 5.47 -13.60 -9.35
N GLU A 505 4.18 -13.93 -9.34
CA GLU A 505 3.67 -15.21 -9.85
C GLU A 505 3.89 -15.35 -11.36
N ARG A 506 3.61 -14.29 -12.13
CA ARG A 506 3.88 -14.26 -13.58
C ARG A 506 5.36 -14.44 -13.88
N ASN A 507 6.24 -13.73 -13.16
CA ASN A 507 7.68 -13.86 -13.33
C ASN A 507 8.17 -15.28 -13.01
N LYS A 508 7.64 -15.91 -11.95
CA LYS A 508 7.96 -17.31 -11.63
C LYS A 508 7.49 -18.28 -12.73
N ALA A 509 6.31 -18.05 -13.30
CA ALA A 509 5.80 -18.85 -14.42
C ALA A 509 6.68 -18.71 -15.67
N ASP A 510 7.05 -17.47 -16.03
CA ASP A 510 7.91 -17.18 -17.18
C ASP A 510 9.30 -17.83 -17.04
N ILE A 511 9.91 -17.75 -15.85
CA ILE A 511 11.20 -18.40 -15.58
C ILE A 511 11.08 -19.92 -15.76
N ARG A 512 10.04 -20.55 -15.20
CA ARG A 512 9.81 -22.00 -15.35
C ARG A 512 9.66 -22.40 -16.82
N GLN A 513 8.91 -21.63 -17.60
CA GLN A 513 8.70 -21.90 -19.02
C GLN A 513 10.00 -21.79 -19.83
N ARG A 514 10.86 -20.81 -19.53
CA ARG A 514 12.17 -20.66 -20.20
C ARG A 514 13.08 -21.84 -19.93
N VAL A 515 13.24 -22.24 -18.67
CA VAL A 515 14.10 -23.38 -18.28
C VAL A 515 13.64 -24.67 -18.97
N LEU A 516 12.33 -24.93 -19.03
CA LEU A 516 11.79 -26.11 -19.72
C LEU A 516 12.10 -26.09 -21.22
N ASN A 517 11.96 -24.94 -21.87
CA ASN A 517 12.27 -24.81 -23.30
C ASN A 517 13.75 -25.02 -23.61
N GLU A 518 14.66 -24.53 -22.76
CA GLU A 518 16.10 -24.72 -22.91
C GLU A 518 16.49 -26.20 -22.81
N GLU A 519 15.98 -26.91 -21.79
CA GLU A 519 16.25 -28.34 -21.60
C GLU A 519 15.69 -29.19 -22.74
N LEU A 520 14.48 -28.88 -23.23
CA LEU A 520 13.88 -29.58 -24.38
C LEU A 520 14.74 -29.40 -25.64
N ASN A 521 15.17 -28.17 -25.94
CA ASN A 521 16.01 -27.90 -27.09
C ASN A 521 17.35 -28.64 -27.03
N HIS A 522 17.95 -28.73 -25.84
CA HIS A 522 19.18 -29.49 -25.63
C HIS A 522 18.98 -30.99 -25.93
N ARG A 523 17.90 -31.59 -25.42
CA ARG A 523 17.57 -33.00 -25.68
C ARG A 523 17.36 -33.30 -27.16
N VAL A 524 16.62 -32.45 -27.88
CA VAL A 524 16.36 -32.63 -29.31
C VAL A 524 17.67 -32.65 -30.11
N LYS A 525 18.60 -31.72 -29.81
CA LYS A 525 19.88 -31.64 -30.53
C LYS A 525 20.76 -32.86 -30.26
N ASN A 526 20.77 -33.38 -29.03
CA ASN A 526 21.53 -34.58 -28.70
C ASN A 526 21.02 -35.81 -29.46
N ILE A 527 19.69 -35.99 -29.56
CA ILE A 527 19.09 -37.10 -30.32
C ILE A 527 19.46 -37.01 -31.82
N LEU A 528 19.41 -35.82 -32.40
CA LEU A 528 19.77 -35.60 -33.80
C LEU A 528 21.25 -35.93 -34.07
N ALA A 529 22.15 -35.64 -33.13
CA ALA A 529 23.57 -35.99 -33.23
C ALA A 529 23.78 -37.51 -33.23
N VAL A 530 23.10 -38.25 -32.34
CA VAL A 530 23.16 -39.73 -32.32
C VAL A 530 22.62 -40.31 -33.62
N ILE A 531 21.48 -39.83 -34.13
CA ILE A 531 20.92 -40.31 -35.40
C ILE A 531 21.89 -40.08 -36.55
N LYS A 532 22.56 -38.91 -36.60
CA LYS A 532 23.57 -38.63 -37.61
C LYS A 532 24.74 -39.61 -37.55
N SER A 533 25.27 -39.90 -36.37
CA SER A 533 26.37 -40.85 -36.19
C SER A 533 26.04 -42.27 -36.65
N LEU A 534 24.77 -42.68 -36.55
CA LEU A 534 24.30 -43.97 -37.07
C LEU A 534 24.31 -44.04 -38.62
N ILE A 535 24.12 -42.90 -39.28
CA ILE A 535 24.08 -42.75 -40.76
C ILE A 535 25.49 -42.62 -41.35
N GLY A 536 26.46 -42.05 -40.63
CA GLY A 536 27.82 -41.77 -41.13
C GLY A 536 28.67 -42.99 -41.53
N VAL A 537 28.21 -44.22 -41.27
CA VAL A 537 28.99 -45.44 -41.49
C VAL A 537 29.04 -45.83 -42.98
N PRO A 538 30.22 -45.96 -43.61
CA PRO A 538 30.33 -46.26 -45.04
C PRO A 538 29.89 -47.69 -45.41
N THR A 539 29.15 -47.80 -46.51
CA THR A 539 28.81 -49.08 -47.16
C THR A 539 30.04 -49.71 -47.83
N ARG A 540 30.25 -51.02 -47.63
CA ARG A 540 31.25 -51.78 -48.40
C ARG A 540 30.87 -51.79 -49.90
N PRO A 541 31.83 -51.81 -50.83
CA PRO A 541 31.56 -51.98 -52.27
C PRO A 541 30.78 -53.26 -52.62
N GLU A 542 30.82 -54.26 -51.73
CA GLU A 542 30.33 -55.63 -51.96
C GLU A 542 28.95 -55.91 -51.34
N HIS A 543 28.36 -54.95 -50.63
CA HIS A 543 27.01 -55.08 -50.03
C HIS A 543 25.97 -54.27 -50.81
N GLN A 544 24.78 -54.84 -51.04
CA GLN A 544 23.68 -54.11 -51.67
C GLN A 544 23.17 -53.02 -50.74
N LEU A 545 22.90 -51.82 -51.28
CA LEU A 545 22.34 -50.65 -50.55
C LEU A 545 21.11 -51.01 -49.68
N ARG A 546 20.33 -52.00 -50.11
CA ARG A 546 19.16 -52.50 -49.40
C ARG A 546 19.49 -53.10 -48.02
N ASP A 547 20.60 -53.82 -47.89
CA ASP A 547 21.00 -54.46 -46.63
C ASP A 547 21.48 -53.42 -45.60
N TYR A 548 22.16 -52.38 -46.08
CA TYR A 548 22.57 -51.24 -45.28
C TYR A 548 21.37 -50.44 -44.78
N VAL A 549 20.41 -50.10 -45.66
CA VAL A 549 19.18 -49.40 -45.27
C VAL A 549 18.37 -50.21 -44.26
N THR A 550 18.33 -51.54 -44.40
CA THR A 550 17.62 -52.43 -43.47
C THR A 550 18.30 -52.45 -42.09
N SER A 551 19.63 -52.55 -42.04
CA SER A 551 20.40 -52.49 -40.79
C SER A 551 20.33 -51.11 -40.12
N LEU A 552 20.35 -50.02 -40.89
CA LEU A 552 20.20 -48.66 -40.37
C LEU A 552 18.79 -48.46 -39.77
N LYS A 553 17.74 -48.91 -40.47
CA LYS A 553 16.36 -48.86 -39.95
C LYS A 553 16.21 -49.64 -38.64
N GLY A 554 16.83 -50.82 -38.52
CA GLY A 554 16.84 -51.62 -37.28
C GLY A 554 17.46 -50.86 -36.11
N ARG A 555 18.65 -50.29 -36.31
CA ARG A 555 19.36 -49.50 -35.28
C ARG A 555 18.62 -48.24 -34.84
N VAL A 556 18.07 -47.48 -35.80
CA VAL A 556 17.25 -46.29 -35.48
C VAL A 556 15.98 -46.67 -34.72
N HIS A 557 15.37 -47.81 -35.05
CA HIS A 557 14.18 -48.29 -34.36
C HIS A 557 14.49 -48.73 -32.92
N ALA A 558 15.58 -49.45 -32.69
CA ALA A 558 16.03 -49.84 -31.34
C ALA A 558 16.31 -48.61 -30.45
N LEU A 559 16.99 -47.60 -31.00
CA LEU A 559 17.25 -46.34 -30.30
C LEU A 559 15.96 -45.58 -29.99
N SER A 560 15.04 -45.50 -30.95
CA SER A 560 13.73 -44.83 -30.77
C SER A 560 12.89 -45.53 -29.70
N HIS A 561 12.90 -46.86 -29.64
CA HIS A 561 12.16 -47.62 -28.65
C HIS A 561 12.75 -47.42 -27.24
N ALA A 562 14.07 -47.46 -27.10
CA ALA A 562 14.75 -47.14 -25.85
C ALA A 562 14.41 -45.71 -25.37
N HIS A 563 14.33 -44.74 -26.29
CA HIS A 563 14.02 -43.36 -25.97
C HIS A 563 12.55 -43.15 -25.54
N ASP A 564 11.60 -43.75 -26.25
CA ASP A 564 10.17 -43.69 -25.90
C ASP A 564 9.89 -44.30 -24.51
N GLN A 565 10.59 -45.39 -24.16
CA GLN A 565 10.43 -46.07 -22.88
C GLN A 565 11.01 -45.25 -21.72
N VAL A 566 12.08 -44.50 -21.96
CA VAL A 566 12.67 -43.55 -20.99
C VAL A 566 11.81 -42.29 -20.81
N ILE A 567 11.13 -41.81 -21.87
CA ILE A 567 10.26 -40.61 -21.80
C ILE A 567 8.92 -40.92 -21.10
N ARG A 568 8.34 -42.11 -21.34
CA ARG A 568 7.05 -42.47 -20.75
C ARG A 568 7.16 -43.01 -19.31
N GLY A 569 8.35 -43.48 -18.91
CA GLY A 569 8.67 -43.95 -17.56
C GLY A 569 9.46 -42.93 -16.73
N SER A 570 9.71 -43.23 -15.46
CA SER A 570 10.49 -42.41 -14.51
C SER A 570 12.01 -42.40 -14.79
N GLY A 571 12.43 -42.55 -16.05
CA GLY A 571 13.83 -42.50 -16.48
C GLY A 571 14.64 -43.79 -16.33
N SER A 572 13.99 -44.94 -16.10
CA SER A 572 14.63 -46.26 -15.93
C SER A 572 13.78 -47.41 -16.49
N GLY A 573 14.39 -48.57 -16.76
CA GLY A 573 13.71 -49.74 -17.35
C GLY A 573 14.32 -51.08 -16.95
N GLN A 574 13.52 -52.16 -16.93
CA GLN A 574 14.01 -53.49 -16.52
C GLN A 574 14.81 -54.17 -17.64
N LEU A 575 15.94 -54.78 -17.29
CA LEU A 575 16.81 -55.52 -18.23
C LEU A 575 16.06 -56.69 -18.89
N SER A 576 15.21 -57.40 -18.14
CA SER A 576 14.40 -58.50 -18.67
C SER A 576 13.45 -58.05 -19.78
N GLU A 577 12.83 -56.87 -19.65
CA GLU A 577 11.94 -56.30 -20.66
C GLU A 577 12.71 -55.90 -21.91
N LEU A 578 13.89 -55.28 -21.75
CA LEU A 578 14.79 -54.95 -22.85
C LEU A 578 15.18 -56.19 -23.66
N LEU A 579 15.64 -57.24 -22.97
CA LEU A 579 16.07 -58.49 -23.61
C LEU A 579 14.90 -59.20 -24.33
N GLN A 580 13.70 -59.15 -23.76
CA GLN A 580 12.50 -59.69 -24.41
C GLN A 580 12.12 -58.90 -25.66
N ALA A 581 12.20 -57.57 -25.62
CA ALA A 581 11.90 -56.71 -26.76
C ALA A 581 12.87 -56.95 -27.93
N GLU A 582 14.18 -57.00 -27.66
CA GLU A 582 15.21 -57.15 -28.70
C GLU A 582 15.27 -58.58 -29.28
N LEU A 583 15.05 -59.62 -28.45
CA LEU A 583 15.15 -61.02 -28.89
C LEU A 583 13.82 -61.61 -29.33
N GLY A 584 12.70 -60.97 -29.00
CA GLY A 584 11.35 -61.38 -29.38
C GLY A 584 11.19 -61.70 -30.87
N PRO A 585 11.63 -60.83 -31.81
CA PRO A 585 11.52 -61.06 -33.24
C PRO A 585 12.24 -62.31 -33.76
N TYR A 586 13.20 -62.86 -33.00
CA TYR A 586 14.03 -63.99 -33.41
C TYR A 586 13.57 -65.33 -32.79
N ARG A 587 12.47 -65.34 -32.01
CA ARG A 587 11.82 -66.55 -31.52
C ARG A 587 10.97 -67.17 -32.63
N THR A 588 11.50 -68.19 -33.31
CA THR A 588 10.80 -68.93 -34.37
C THR A 588 10.61 -70.40 -33.98
N GLU A 589 9.72 -71.15 -34.63
CA GLU A 589 9.45 -72.57 -34.32
C GLU A 589 10.71 -73.48 -34.41
N GLY A 590 11.79 -73.01 -35.04
CA GLY A 590 13.05 -73.74 -35.21
C GLY A 590 14.21 -73.29 -34.32
N THR A 591 14.06 -72.28 -33.46
CA THR A 591 15.14 -71.72 -32.62
C THR A 591 14.73 -71.68 -31.14
N ALA A 592 15.65 -72.01 -30.22
CA ALA A 592 15.38 -71.97 -28.79
C ALA A 592 16.14 -70.82 -28.11
N ILE A 593 15.41 -69.86 -27.52
CA ILE A 593 15.98 -68.73 -26.78
C ILE A 593 15.56 -68.82 -25.31
N ALA A 594 16.53 -69.08 -24.43
CA ALA A 594 16.37 -69.12 -22.98
C ALA A 594 16.89 -67.82 -22.36
N LEU A 595 16.09 -67.21 -21.49
CA LEU A 595 16.43 -65.99 -20.74
C LEU A 595 16.30 -66.29 -19.24
N GLY A 596 17.31 -65.99 -18.44
CA GLY A 596 17.25 -66.25 -17.00
C GLY A 596 18.15 -65.34 -16.16
N GLY A 597 17.56 -64.65 -15.19
CA GLY A 597 18.31 -63.83 -14.23
C GLY A 597 17.41 -63.08 -13.26
N PRO A 598 18.00 -62.42 -12.24
CA PRO A 598 17.25 -61.65 -11.25
C PRO A 598 16.70 -60.33 -11.82
N MET A 599 15.84 -59.65 -11.06
CA MET A 599 15.37 -58.31 -11.44
C MET A 599 16.54 -57.31 -11.40
N VAL A 600 16.78 -56.63 -12.52
CA VAL A 600 17.79 -55.57 -12.66
C VAL A 600 17.13 -54.41 -13.39
N VAL A 601 17.15 -53.22 -12.80
CA VAL A 601 16.67 -51.98 -13.43
C VAL A 601 17.88 -51.21 -13.91
N LEU A 602 17.87 -50.82 -15.19
CA LEU A 602 18.87 -49.97 -15.81
C LEU A 602 18.38 -48.53 -15.79
N ASP A 603 19.28 -47.58 -15.53
CA ASP A 603 19.01 -46.17 -15.81
C ASP A 603 18.90 -45.89 -17.32
N SER A 604 18.46 -44.69 -17.68
CA SER A 604 18.27 -44.29 -19.08
C SER A 604 19.50 -44.50 -19.98
N ARG A 605 20.73 -44.27 -19.46
CA ARG A 605 21.98 -44.37 -20.23
C ARG A 605 22.35 -45.84 -20.46
N ALA A 606 22.35 -46.65 -19.40
CA ALA A 606 22.64 -48.08 -19.52
C ALA A 606 21.56 -48.81 -20.34
N TYR A 607 20.30 -48.40 -20.25
CA TYR A 607 19.22 -48.98 -21.05
C TYR A 607 19.46 -48.78 -22.55
N ALA A 608 19.75 -47.55 -22.99
CA ALA A 608 19.98 -47.25 -24.40
C ALA A 608 21.24 -47.96 -24.96
N VAL A 609 22.35 -47.93 -24.23
CA VAL A 609 23.61 -48.58 -24.64
C VAL A 609 23.44 -50.10 -24.72
N THR A 610 22.80 -50.70 -23.71
CA THR A 610 22.56 -52.15 -23.67
C THR A 610 21.62 -52.59 -24.79
N ALA A 611 20.58 -51.81 -25.11
CA ALA A 611 19.66 -52.12 -26.20
C ALA A 611 20.40 -52.23 -27.54
N LEU A 612 21.28 -51.27 -27.86
CA LEU A 612 22.07 -51.30 -29.10
C LEU A 612 23.04 -52.50 -29.16
N VAL A 613 23.73 -52.82 -28.06
CA VAL A 613 24.66 -53.95 -28.02
C VAL A 613 23.92 -55.29 -28.18
N ILE A 614 22.79 -55.45 -27.49
CA ILE A 614 21.95 -56.65 -27.60
C ILE A 614 21.34 -56.76 -29.00
N HIS A 615 20.92 -55.66 -29.61
CA HIS A 615 20.41 -55.63 -30.97
C HIS A 615 21.46 -56.13 -31.99
N GLU A 616 22.70 -55.66 -31.87
CA GLU A 616 23.79 -56.10 -32.73
C GLU A 616 24.17 -57.58 -32.50
N LEU A 617 24.20 -58.03 -31.24
CA LEU A 617 24.42 -59.46 -30.92
C LEU A 617 23.31 -60.35 -31.48
N ALA A 618 22.05 -59.96 -31.32
CA ALA A 618 20.90 -60.69 -31.84
C ALA A 618 20.92 -60.76 -33.38
N THR A 619 21.24 -59.64 -34.03
CA THR A 619 21.36 -59.58 -35.49
C THR A 619 22.51 -60.45 -36.00
N ASN A 620 23.66 -60.45 -35.32
CA ASN A 620 24.78 -61.32 -35.65
C ASN A 620 24.45 -62.80 -35.46
N ALA A 621 23.77 -63.15 -34.36
CA ALA A 621 23.30 -64.51 -34.11
C ALA A 621 22.33 -65.00 -35.20
N ALA A 622 21.44 -64.12 -35.68
CA ALA A 622 20.48 -64.44 -36.74
C ALA A 622 21.10 -64.55 -38.14
N LYS A 623 22.12 -63.74 -38.45
CA LYS A 623 22.77 -63.76 -39.77
C LYS A 623 23.88 -64.78 -39.89
N TYR A 624 24.67 -64.95 -38.83
CA TYR A 624 25.94 -65.67 -38.87
C TYR A 624 26.10 -66.71 -37.75
N GLY A 625 25.29 -66.63 -36.70
CA GLY A 625 25.42 -67.46 -35.49
C GLY A 625 24.31 -68.50 -35.33
N ALA A 626 24.02 -68.88 -34.08
CA ALA A 626 23.11 -69.98 -33.77
C ALA A 626 21.68 -69.79 -34.29
N LEU A 627 21.19 -68.54 -34.34
CA LEU A 627 19.82 -68.25 -34.78
C LEU A 627 19.65 -68.27 -36.31
N SER A 628 20.72 -68.46 -37.08
CA SER A 628 20.68 -68.58 -38.55
C SER A 628 20.24 -69.96 -39.07
N ARG A 629 20.13 -70.97 -38.19
CA ARG A 629 19.79 -72.36 -38.56
C ARG A 629 18.72 -72.96 -37.64
N THR A 630 17.91 -73.85 -38.20
CA THR A 630 16.96 -74.67 -37.43
C THR A 630 17.70 -75.62 -36.48
N GLY A 631 17.34 -75.60 -35.19
CA GLY A 631 17.97 -76.36 -34.12
C GLY A 631 18.99 -75.57 -33.28
N GLY A 632 19.27 -74.31 -33.66
CA GLY A 632 20.15 -73.42 -32.90
C GLY A 632 19.56 -72.98 -31.57
N LYS A 633 20.43 -72.81 -30.58
CA LYS A 633 20.08 -72.42 -29.21
C LYS A 633 20.87 -71.20 -28.76
N LEU A 634 20.17 -70.27 -28.13
CA LEU A 634 20.74 -69.10 -27.45
C LEU A 634 20.33 -69.16 -25.97
N ASP A 635 21.33 -69.21 -25.09
CA ASP A 635 21.15 -69.10 -23.65
C ASP A 635 21.74 -67.77 -23.19
N LEU A 636 20.90 -66.91 -22.60
CA LEU A 636 21.29 -65.62 -22.08
C LEU A 636 20.92 -65.57 -20.60
N THR A 637 21.95 -65.59 -19.76
CA THR A 637 21.80 -65.48 -18.31
C THR A 637 22.45 -64.22 -17.77
N TRP A 638 21.89 -63.67 -16.69
CA TRP A 638 22.50 -62.54 -16.00
C TRP A 638 22.40 -62.71 -14.48
N ARG A 639 23.35 -62.13 -13.74
CA ARG A 639 23.37 -62.14 -12.27
C ARG A 639 24.10 -60.93 -11.70
N TRP A 640 23.84 -60.66 -10.43
CA TRP A 640 24.61 -59.67 -9.66
C TRP A 640 25.98 -60.27 -9.26
N THR A 641 27.04 -59.48 -9.39
CA THR A 641 28.36 -59.81 -8.84
C THR A 641 28.44 -59.38 -7.37
N GLY A 642 29.49 -59.82 -6.66
CA GLY A 642 29.72 -59.43 -5.26
C GLY A 642 30.00 -57.94 -5.06
N GLU A 643 30.33 -57.21 -6.14
CA GLU A 643 30.61 -55.77 -6.14
C GLU A 643 29.38 -54.93 -6.54
N GLY A 644 28.23 -55.57 -6.76
CA GLY A 644 26.98 -54.90 -7.14
C GLY A 644 26.83 -54.65 -8.65
N ASP A 645 27.77 -55.09 -9.48
CA ASP A 645 27.66 -55.04 -10.94
C ASP A 645 26.71 -56.13 -11.45
N CYS A 646 26.22 -55.99 -12.68
CA CYS A 646 25.48 -57.05 -13.37
C CYS A 646 26.32 -57.66 -14.47
N GLU A 647 26.62 -58.95 -14.36
CA GLU A 647 27.22 -59.72 -15.45
C GLU A 647 26.13 -60.38 -16.30
N ILE A 648 26.30 -60.28 -17.61
CA ILE A 648 25.44 -60.88 -18.63
C ILE A 648 26.30 -61.83 -19.45
N LEU A 649 25.87 -63.09 -19.51
CA LEU A 649 26.51 -64.16 -20.28
C LEU A 649 25.61 -64.58 -21.43
N TRP A 650 26.12 -64.43 -22.65
CA TRP A 650 25.48 -64.81 -23.89
C TRP A 650 26.18 -66.04 -24.46
N THR A 651 25.46 -67.16 -24.62
CA THR A 651 26.00 -68.44 -25.11
C THR A 651 25.19 -68.95 -26.28
N GLU A 652 25.82 -69.05 -27.44
CA GLU A 652 25.25 -69.63 -28.66
C GLU A 652 25.73 -71.06 -28.86
N SER A 653 24.83 -71.97 -29.24
CA SER A 653 25.17 -73.35 -29.59
C SER A 653 24.25 -73.91 -30.69
N GLY A 654 24.70 -74.96 -31.39
CA GLY A 654 23.94 -75.58 -32.48
C GLY A 654 23.89 -74.76 -33.78
N GLY A 655 24.72 -73.72 -33.90
CA GLY A 655 24.87 -72.88 -35.09
C GLY A 655 25.88 -73.41 -36.13
N PRO A 656 26.11 -72.66 -37.22
CA PRO A 656 27.22 -72.92 -38.14
C PRO A 656 28.58 -72.75 -37.45
N THR A 657 29.65 -73.34 -38.02
CA THR A 657 31.01 -73.18 -37.49
C THR A 657 31.44 -71.72 -37.53
N VAL A 658 31.77 -71.17 -36.35
CA VAL A 658 32.16 -69.77 -36.19
C VAL A 658 33.69 -69.65 -36.22
N THR A 659 34.20 -68.66 -36.96
CA THR A 659 35.62 -68.28 -36.96
C THR A 659 35.75 -66.80 -36.61
N ALA A 660 36.82 -66.44 -35.90
CA ALA A 660 37.06 -65.05 -35.55
C ALA A 660 37.19 -64.18 -36.83
N PRO A 661 36.48 -63.05 -36.93
CA PRO A 661 36.52 -62.22 -38.13
C PRO A 661 37.92 -61.62 -38.34
N THR A 662 38.42 -61.65 -39.57
CA THR A 662 39.75 -61.13 -39.93
C THR A 662 39.80 -59.60 -40.03
N ARG A 663 38.66 -58.90 -40.04
CA ARG A 663 38.55 -57.43 -39.99
C ARG A 663 37.37 -56.99 -39.12
N ARG A 664 37.59 -55.99 -38.27
CA ARG A 664 36.56 -55.40 -37.39
C ARG A 664 35.67 -54.43 -38.19
N GLY A 665 34.36 -54.63 -38.14
CA GLY A 665 33.35 -53.72 -38.72
C GLY A 665 32.56 -52.97 -37.64
N PHE A 666 31.64 -52.09 -38.04
CA PHE A 666 30.84 -51.26 -37.13
C PHE A 666 30.11 -52.07 -36.04
N GLY A 667 29.45 -53.18 -36.39
CA GLY A 667 28.75 -54.04 -35.41
C GLY A 667 29.69 -54.67 -34.37
N SER A 668 30.89 -55.08 -34.76
CA SER A 668 31.91 -55.58 -33.81
C SER A 668 32.46 -54.47 -32.92
N ALA A 669 32.65 -53.27 -33.47
CA ALA A 669 33.09 -52.11 -32.70
C ALA A 669 32.05 -51.68 -31.65
N LEU A 670 30.76 -51.73 -31.99
CA LEU A 670 29.66 -51.44 -31.07
C LEU A 670 29.64 -52.44 -29.90
N ILE A 671 29.73 -53.74 -30.19
CA ILE A 671 29.75 -54.78 -29.15
C ILE A 671 31.00 -54.66 -28.26
N ASP A 672 32.17 -54.42 -28.86
CA ASP A 672 33.44 -54.41 -28.12
C ASP A 672 33.65 -53.12 -27.30
N ARG A 673 33.17 -51.95 -27.78
CA ARG A 673 33.56 -50.64 -27.22
C ARG A 673 32.43 -49.90 -26.50
N SER A 674 31.14 -50.11 -26.83
CA SER A 674 30.05 -49.27 -26.28
C SER A 674 29.89 -49.42 -24.76
N ILE A 675 29.84 -50.64 -24.21
CA ILE A 675 29.73 -50.84 -22.76
C ILE A 675 31.00 -50.37 -22.00
N PRO A 676 32.23 -50.70 -22.45
CA PRO A 676 33.44 -50.19 -21.80
C PRO A 676 33.55 -48.66 -21.82
N TYR A 677 33.15 -48.00 -22.91
CA TYR A 677 33.32 -46.56 -23.04
C TYR A 677 32.16 -45.76 -22.44
N ASP A 678 30.92 -46.09 -22.77
CA ASP A 678 29.76 -45.31 -22.33
C ASP A 678 29.39 -45.58 -20.86
N LEU A 679 29.73 -46.76 -20.33
CA LEU A 679 29.37 -47.20 -18.98
C LEU A 679 30.58 -47.52 -18.10
N GLY A 680 31.80 -47.61 -18.64
CA GLY A 680 32.97 -48.07 -17.88
C GLY A 680 32.91 -49.56 -17.50
N GLY A 681 32.12 -50.35 -18.25
CA GLY A 681 31.95 -51.78 -18.03
C GLY A 681 33.01 -52.65 -18.72
N LYS A 682 32.71 -53.93 -18.93
CA LYS A 682 33.55 -54.84 -19.71
C LYS A 682 32.73 -55.51 -20.81
N SER A 683 33.34 -55.72 -21.97
CA SER A 683 32.75 -56.51 -23.06
C SER A 683 33.83 -57.40 -23.66
N THR A 684 33.59 -58.71 -23.70
CA THR A 684 34.49 -59.67 -24.35
C THR A 684 33.69 -60.69 -25.15
N VAL A 685 34.16 -60.98 -26.37
CA VAL A 685 33.52 -61.96 -27.27
C VAL A 685 34.53 -63.03 -27.66
N ASN A 686 34.16 -64.29 -27.40
CA ASN A 686 34.97 -65.47 -27.70
C ASN A 686 34.28 -66.30 -28.79
N TYR A 687 34.97 -66.46 -29.93
CA TYR A 687 34.51 -67.21 -31.08
C TYR A 687 34.99 -68.66 -30.98
N ASN A 688 34.08 -69.60 -30.72
CA ASN A 688 34.38 -71.03 -30.66
C ASN A 688 33.86 -71.76 -31.93
N PRO A 689 34.51 -72.83 -32.41
CA PRO A 689 34.04 -73.57 -33.59
C PRO A 689 32.62 -74.14 -33.49
N HIS A 690 32.08 -74.28 -32.27
CA HIS A 690 30.75 -74.80 -31.99
C HIS A 690 29.73 -73.73 -31.53
N GLY A 691 30.11 -72.45 -31.49
CA GLY A 691 29.26 -71.37 -31.00
C GLY A 691 30.00 -70.10 -30.59
N LEU A 692 29.26 -69.13 -30.05
CA LEU A 692 29.80 -67.83 -29.64
C LEU A 692 29.47 -67.58 -28.17
N ASN A 693 30.47 -67.14 -27.40
CA ASN A 693 30.29 -66.72 -26.02
C ASN A 693 30.61 -65.24 -25.89
N ALA A 694 29.65 -64.40 -25.48
CA ALA A 694 29.90 -63.01 -25.13
C ALA A 694 29.66 -62.78 -23.64
N TYR A 695 30.55 -61.99 -23.02
CA TYR A 695 30.49 -61.60 -21.63
C TYR A 695 30.41 -60.07 -21.55
N LEU A 696 29.37 -59.56 -20.91
CA LEU A 696 29.15 -58.14 -20.69
C LEU A 696 29.06 -57.88 -19.18
N LEU A 697 29.72 -56.84 -18.70
CA LEU A 697 29.67 -56.39 -17.30
C LEU A 697 29.13 -54.96 -17.25
N LEU A 698 27.97 -54.78 -16.64
CA LEU A 698 27.33 -53.48 -16.42
C LEU A 698 27.64 -52.99 -14.99
N PRO A 699 28.27 -51.81 -14.81
CA PRO A 699 28.65 -51.33 -13.48
C PRO A 699 27.49 -50.92 -12.59
N ALA A 700 27.59 -51.18 -11.28
CA ALA A 700 26.57 -50.95 -10.25
C ALA A 700 25.94 -49.55 -10.27
N ARG A 701 26.73 -48.50 -10.57
CA ARG A 701 26.28 -47.10 -10.59
C ARG A 701 25.16 -46.79 -11.60
N PHE A 702 24.96 -47.64 -12.60
CA PHE A 702 23.90 -47.51 -13.60
C PHE A 702 22.73 -48.47 -13.36
N LEU A 703 22.79 -49.22 -12.26
CA LEU A 703 21.87 -50.28 -11.93
C LEU A 703 21.11 -49.96 -10.65
N SER A 704 19.89 -50.46 -10.54
CA SER A 704 19.09 -50.40 -9.32
C SER A 704 18.35 -51.72 -9.14
N GLY A 705 18.27 -52.22 -7.91
CA GLY A 705 17.63 -53.51 -7.61
C GLY A 705 18.40 -54.44 -6.66
N SER A 706 19.59 -54.07 -6.21
CA SER A 706 20.32 -54.72 -5.12
C SER A 706 20.22 -53.86 -3.85
N GLY A 707 19.77 -54.44 -2.74
CA GLY A 707 19.84 -53.76 -1.45
C GLY A 707 21.28 -53.77 -0.94
N HIS A 708 22.10 -52.79 -1.32
CA HIS A 708 23.27 -52.26 -0.59
C HIS A 708 23.92 -51.10 -1.37
N GLU A 709 24.21 -49.99 -0.69
CA GLU A 709 24.96 -48.82 -1.20
C GLU A 709 26.48 -49.09 -1.21
N PRO A 710 27.26 -48.61 -2.22
CA PRO A 710 28.72 -48.67 -2.17
C PRO A 710 29.40 -47.30 -2.00
N GLU A 711 30.37 -47.25 -1.08
CA GLU A 711 31.41 -46.22 -0.88
C GLU A 711 32.52 -46.32 -1.94
N THR A 712 33.14 -45.19 -2.29
CA THR A 712 34.25 -45.12 -3.27
C THR A 712 35.62 -44.92 -2.59
N THR A 713 36.64 -45.64 -3.06
CA THR A 713 38.05 -45.47 -2.68
C THR A 713 38.94 -45.32 -3.92
N HIS A 714 40.00 -44.50 -3.80
CA HIS A 714 40.94 -44.10 -4.87
C HIS A 714 42.36 -44.66 -4.65
N ALA A 715 43.14 -44.70 -5.75
CA ALA A 715 44.62 -44.63 -5.92
C ALA A 715 45.28 -45.89 -6.56
N PRO A 716 46.53 -45.86 -7.12
CA PRO A 716 47.35 -44.84 -7.83
C PRO A 716 48.04 -45.39 -9.14
N PRO A 717 48.96 -44.66 -9.82
CA PRO A 717 49.92 -45.25 -10.78
C PRO A 717 51.41 -44.84 -10.58
N PRO A 718 52.40 -45.53 -11.22
CA PRO A 718 53.80 -45.06 -11.32
C PRO A 718 54.31 -44.78 -12.77
N GLU A 719 55.15 -43.72 -12.90
CA GLU A 719 56.52 -43.59 -13.53
C GLU A 719 56.85 -44.18 -14.95
N THR A 720 57.63 -43.62 -15.93
CA THR A 720 58.51 -42.41 -16.12
C THR A 720 58.92 -42.22 -17.63
N GLU A 721 59.45 -41.02 -18.00
CA GLU A 721 60.42 -40.61 -19.11
C GLU A 721 60.03 -40.58 -20.63
N THR A 722 60.57 -39.77 -21.58
CA THR A 722 61.17 -38.39 -21.71
C THR A 722 61.29 -38.02 -23.23
N ARG A 723 60.89 -36.79 -23.63
CA ARG A 723 61.30 -35.88 -24.79
C ARG A 723 61.36 -36.31 -26.28
N SER A 724 60.71 -35.50 -27.16
CA SER A 724 61.30 -34.45 -28.06
C SER A 724 60.55 -34.28 -29.40
N MET A 725 60.33 -33.03 -29.84
CA MET A 725 59.56 -32.59 -31.03
C MET A 725 60.41 -32.37 -32.30
N ALA A 726 59.80 -32.50 -33.50
CA ALA A 726 59.56 -31.43 -34.50
C ALA A 726 59.41 -31.92 -35.97
N ASN A 727 58.18 -31.85 -36.50
CA ASN A 727 57.76 -31.45 -37.87
C ASN A 727 56.23 -31.61 -37.93
N ILE A 728 55.47 -30.69 -38.54
CA ILE A 728 53.99 -30.78 -38.57
C ILE A 728 53.59 -31.98 -39.43
N ASP A 729 53.32 -33.07 -38.75
CA ASP A 729 52.98 -34.37 -39.29
C ASP A 729 51.47 -34.59 -39.08
N LYS A 730 50.75 -35.11 -40.09
CA LYS A 730 49.33 -35.46 -39.92
C LYS A 730 49.13 -36.69 -39.00
N THR A 731 50.24 -37.17 -38.41
CA THR A 731 50.31 -38.12 -37.30
C THR A 731 50.25 -37.46 -35.91
N LEU A 732 50.13 -36.12 -35.83
CA LEU A 732 50.02 -35.42 -34.55
C LEU A 732 48.78 -35.90 -33.76
N PRO A 733 48.92 -36.21 -32.46
CA PRO A 733 47.84 -36.77 -31.67
C PRO A 733 46.74 -35.73 -31.40
N ILE A 734 45.51 -36.03 -31.81
CA ILE A 734 44.30 -35.26 -31.46
C ILE A 734 43.62 -35.91 -30.26
N LEU A 735 43.22 -35.14 -29.26
CA LEU A 735 42.38 -35.63 -28.16
C LEU A 735 40.92 -35.28 -28.43
N LEU A 736 40.06 -36.28 -28.54
CA LEU A 736 38.61 -36.13 -28.65
C LEU A 736 37.95 -36.56 -27.34
N VAL A 737 37.29 -35.63 -26.66
CA VAL A 737 36.60 -35.89 -25.39
C VAL A 737 35.10 -35.81 -25.62
N GLU A 738 34.42 -36.95 -25.54
CA GLU A 738 33.01 -37.10 -25.88
C GLU A 738 32.44 -38.24 -25.04
N ASP A 739 31.31 -38.04 -24.35
CA ASP A 739 30.78 -39.06 -23.45
C ASP A 739 29.92 -40.11 -24.17
N GLN A 740 29.56 -39.89 -25.43
CA GLN A 740 28.83 -40.84 -26.28
C GLN A 740 29.73 -41.45 -27.35
N MET A 741 30.01 -42.75 -27.23
CA MET A 741 30.87 -43.52 -28.15
C MET A 741 30.48 -43.36 -29.62
N LEU A 742 29.19 -43.32 -29.96
CA LEU A 742 28.77 -43.21 -31.36
C LEU A 742 29.15 -41.85 -31.98
N ILE A 743 28.99 -40.76 -31.22
CA ILE A 743 29.41 -39.42 -31.65
C ILE A 743 30.95 -39.36 -31.72
N ALA A 744 31.63 -39.98 -30.74
CA ALA A 744 33.08 -40.05 -30.71
C ALA A 744 33.64 -40.80 -31.93
N MET A 745 33.03 -41.92 -32.31
CA MET A 745 33.39 -42.71 -33.48
C MET A 745 33.15 -41.97 -34.80
N ASP A 746 32.03 -41.26 -34.92
CA ASP A 746 31.70 -40.46 -36.11
C ASP A 746 32.72 -39.32 -36.29
N ALA A 747 33.05 -38.61 -35.21
CA ALA A 747 34.08 -37.59 -35.23
C ALA A 747 35.50 -38.14 -35.47
N GLU A 748 35.84 -39.30 -34.88
CA GLU A 748 37.09 -40.03 -35.16
C GLU A 748 37.21 -40.38 -36.65
N MET A 749 36.11 -40.85 -37.26
CA MET A 749 36.05 -41.18 -38.69
C MET A 749 36.17 -39.94 -39.58
N MET A 750 35.45 -38.85 -39.27
CA MET A 750 35.56 -37.58 -40.00
C MET A 750 36.98 -37.01 -40.00
N LEU A 751 37.66 -37.07 -38.85
CA LEU A 751 39.06 -36.66 -38.74
C LEU A 751 39.99 -37.62 -39.50
N GLY A 752 39.70 -38.91 -39.48
CA GLY A 752 40.40 -39.93 -40.28
C GLY A 752 40.31 -39.68 -41.79
N ASP A 753 39.11 -39.37 -42.30
CA ASP A 753 38.87 -39.03 -43.71
C ASP A 753 39.57 -37.73 -44.13
N ALA A 754 39.73 -36.78 -43.20
CA ALA A 754 40.53 -35.56 -43.38
C ALA A 754 42.06 -35.81 -43.35
N GLY A 755 42.48 -37.05 -43.06
CA GLY A 755 43.86 -37.52 -43.08
C GLY A 755 44.59 -37.48 -41.73
N PHE A 756 43.88 -37.31 -40.61
CA PHE A 756 44.47 -37.44 -39.26
C PHE A 756 44.51 -38.91 -38.85
N THR A 757 45.71 -39.45 -38.64
CA THR A 757 45.87 -40.90 -38.37
C THR A 757 45.93 -41.26 -36.89
N THR A 758 45.94 -40.26 -36.00
CA THR A 758 46.19 -40.44 -34.57
C THR A 758 45.17 -39.65 -33.75
N VAL A 759 44.00 -40.25 -33.53
CA VAL A 759 42.92 -39.69 -32.70
C VAL A 759 42.79 -40.51 -31.42
N MET A 760 42.90 -39.86 -30.27
CA MET A 760 42.72 -40.44 -28.95
C MET A 760 41.34 -40.05 -28.43
N THR A 761 40.50 -41.03 -28.10
CA THR A 761 39.14 -40.78 -27.60
C THR A 761 39.08 -40.97 -26.09
N ALA A 762 38.42 -40.07 -25.36
CA ALA A 762 38.19 -40.19 -23.92
C ALA A 762 36.71 -39.92 -23.58
N GLY A 763 36.09 -40.85 -22.84
CA GLY A 763 34.67 -40.78 -22.47
C GLY A 763 34.39 -39.97 -21.21
N SER A 764 35.45 -39.56 -20.49
CA SER A 764 35.33 -38.90 -19.18
C SER A 764 36.50 -37.96 -18.88
N VAL A 765 36.29 -37.03 -17.94
CA VAL A 765 37.33 -36.11 -17.46
C VAL A 765 38.56 -36.85 -16.90
N PRO A 766 38.44 -37.86 -16.01
CA PRO A 766 39.60 -38.56 -15.48
C PRO A 766 40.40 -39.30 -16.56
N GLU A 767 39.72 -39.90 -17.54
CA GLU A 767 40.37 -40.57 -18.67
C GLU A 767 41.11 -39.56 -19.56
N ALA A 768 40.47 -38.44 -19.90
CA ALA A 768 41.10 -37.38 -20.69
C ALA A 768 42.34 -36.82 -19.99
N LEU A 769 42.26 -36.53 -18.69
CA LEU A 769 43.40 -36.05 -17.91
C LEU A 769 44.51 -37.10 -17.78
N ALA A 770 44.16 -38.39 -17.70
CA ALA A 770 45.14 -39.47 -17.72
C ALA A 770 45.84 -39.56 -19.09
N GLN A 771 45.08 -39.47 -20.19
CA GLN A 771 45.65 -39.46 -21.55
C GLN A 771 46.54 -38.25 -21.79
N ILE A 772 46.15 -37.03 -21.36
CA ILE A 772 46.96 -35.80 -21.46
C ILE A 772 48.29 -35.93 -20.69
N LYS A 773 48.30 -36.68 -19.58
CA LYS A 773 49.54 -36.97 -18.83
C LYS A 773 50.45 -37.95 -19.57
N VAL A 774 49.89 -38.89 -20.33
CA VAL A 774 50.64 -39.93 -21.05
C VAL A 774 51.09 -39.46 -22.43
N THR A 775 50.26 -38.72 -23.16
CA THR A 775 50.53 -38.23 -24.51
C THR A 775 49.98 -36.81 -24.62
N VAL A 776 50.86 -35.84 -24.90
CA VAL A 776 50.46 -34.44 -25.06
C VAL A 776 49.79 -34.28 -26.43
N PRO A 777 48.48 -33.97 -26.50
CA PRO A 777 47.82 -33.77 -27.77
C PRO A 777 48.28 -32.46 -28.42
N ALA A 778 48.30 -32.42 -29.75
CA ALA A 778 48.55 -31.19 -30.51
C ALA A 778 47.34 -30.26 -30.54
N VAL A 779 46.13 -30.83 -30.45
CA VAL A 779 44.86 -30.13 -30.40
C VAL A 779 43.81 -31.02 -29.73
N ALA A 780 42.85 -30.42 -29.03
CA ALA A 780 41.73 -31.16 -28.44
C ALA A 780 40.35 -30.67 -28.91
N VAL A 781 39.42 -31.61 -29.06
CA VAL A 781 38.00 -31.36 -29.32
C VAL A 781 37.23 -31.82 -28.08
N LEU A 782 36.56 -30.90 -27.40
CA LEU A 782 35.92 -31.15 -26.11
C LEU A 782 34.40 -31.01 -26.22
N ASP A 783 33.63 -32.06 -25.95
CA ASP A 783 32.22 -31.87 -25.61
C ASP A 783 32.12 -31.12 -24.28
N ILE A 784 31.33 -30.05 -24.22
CA ILE A 784 31.12 -29.29 -23.00
C ILE A 784 30.47 -30.15 -21.92
N ASN A 785 29.54 -31.02 -22.30
CA ASN A 785 28.75 -31.82 -21.37
C ASN A 785 29.15 -33.30 -21.45
N LEU A 786 29.65 -33.87 -20.37
CA LEU A 786 30.09 -35.27 -20.27
C LEU A 786 29.21 -36.04 -19.27
N GLY A 787 27.89 -35.94 -19.44
CA GLY A 787 26.89 -36.51 -18.55
C GLY A 787 26.72 -35.72 -17.25
N ASN A 788 27.31 -36.20 -16.15
CA ASN A 788 27.20 -35.56 -14.83
C ASN A 788 28.29 -34.51 -14.56
N HIS A 789 29.19 -34.30 -15.52
CA HIS A 789 30.34 -33.42 -15.40
C HIS A 789 30.50 -32.58 -16.66
N THR A 790 31.26 -31.48 -16.57
CA THR A 790 31.65 -30.69 -17.74
C THR A 790 33.11 -30.95 -18.10
N SER A 791 33.49 -30.74 -19.35
CA SER A 791 34.90 -30.82 -19.79
C SER A 791 35.77 -29.64 -19.34
N VAL A 792 35.22 -28.71 -18.54
CA VAL A 792 35.93 -27.51 -18.03
C VAL A 792 37.26 -27.85 -17.34
N PRO A 793 37.39 -28.88 -16.49
CA PRO A 793 38.67 -29.23 -15.89
C PRO A 793 39.72 -29.68 -16.92
N VAL A 794 39.28 -30.33 -18.00
CA VAL A 794 40.17 -30.73 -19.12
C VAL A 794 40.60 -29.49 -19.90
N ALA A 795 39.67 -28.57 -20.18
CA ALA A 795 39.96 -27.28 -20.82
C ALA A 795 40.96 -26.43 -20.00
N GLN A 796 40.81 -26.40 -18.66
CA GLN A 796 41.75 -25.73 -17.76
C GLN A 796 43.15 -26.33 -17.84
N GLU A 797 43.27 -27.67 -17.83
CA GLU A 797 44.57 -28.35 -17.95
C GLU A 797 45.23 -28.09 -19.32
N LEU A 798 44.44 -28.15 -20.41
CA LEU A 798 44.94 -27.85 -21.76
C LEU A 798 45.38 -26.39 -21.89
N HIS A 799 44.59 -25.46 -21.34
CA HIS A 799 44.91 -24.02 -21.33
C HIS A 799 46.17 -23.71 -20.53
N GLN A 800 46.32 -24.30 -19.33
CA GLN A 800 47.54 -24.17 -18.52
C GLN A 800 48.79 -24.71 -19.23
N ARG A 801 48.63 -25.71 -20.11
CA ARG A 801 49.70 -26.30 -20.90
C ARG A 801 49.92 -25.63 -22.26
N GLY A 802 49.14 -24.60 -22.60
CA GLY A 802 49.22 -23.89 -23.88
C GLY A 802 48.79 -24.75 -25.08
N ILE A 803 48.00 -25.79 -24.88
CA ILE A 803 47.53 -26.68 -25.94
C ILE A 803 46.21 -26.11 -26.51
N PRO A 804 46.09 -25.89 -27.83
CA PRO A 804 44.87 -25.35 -28.41
C PRO A 804 43.74 -26.38 -28.35
N PHE A 805 42.52 -25.91 -28.10
CA PHE A 805 41.33 -26.75 -28.08
C PHE A 805 40.11 -26.01 -28.60
N LEU A 806 39.06 -26.75 -28.95
CA LEU A 806 37.74 -26.21 -29.28
C LEU A 806 36.66 -26.94 -28.47
N PHE A 807 35.53 -26.26 -28.28
CA PHE A 807 34.34 -26.86 -27.69
C PHE A 807 33.36 -27.32 -28.77
N ALA A 808 32.92 -28.56 -28.68
CA ALA A 808 31.79 -29.11 -29.43
C ALA A 808 30.55 -29.10 -28.53
N THR A 809 29.44 -28.50 -28.94
CA THR A 809 28.27 -28.38 -28.05
C THR A 809 26.94 -28.40 -28.78
N GLY A 810 25.91 -28.93 -28.13
CA GLY A 810 24.51 -28.77 -28.57
C GLY A 810 23.94 -27.37 -28.26
N TYR A 811 24.60 -26.55 -27.45
CA TYR A 811 24.08 -25.24 -27.07
C TYR A 811 24.45 -24.17 -28.11
N ALA A 812 23.48 -23.35 -28.52
CA ALA A 812 23.75 -22.22 -29.42
C ALA A 812 24.32 -21.00 -28.67
N GLU A 813 24.22 -20.99 -27.34
CA GLU A 813 24.57 -19.86 -26.48
C GLU A 813 25.88 -20.13 -25.74
N ARG A 814 26.75 -19.10 -25.67
CA ARG A 814 28.06 -19.15 -24.98
C ARG A 814 27.97 -19.19 -23.45
N SER A 815 26.77 -19.11 -22.88
CA SER A 815 26.51 -18.94 -21.44
C SER A 815 26.99 -20.11 -20.55
N ILE A 816 27.26 -21.28 -21.13
CA ILE A 816 27.70 -22.48 -20.40
C ILE A 816 29.24 -22.58 -20.35
N ILE A 817 29.94 -21.76 -21.12
CA ILE A 817 31.41 -21.70 -21.14
C ILE A 817 31.85 -20.66 -20.10
N PRO A 818 32.73 -21.00 -19.15
CA PRO A 818 33.30 -20.02 -18.22
C PRO A 818 33.91 -18.83 -18.95
N GLU A 819 33.77 -17.60 -18.43
CA GLU A 819 34.29 -16.37 -19.06
C GLU A 819 35.77 -16.47 -19.45
N ALA A 820 36.56 -17.21 -18.68
CA ALA A 820 37.98 -17.49 -18.93
C ALA A 820 38.27 -18.18 -20.30
N PHE A 821 37.26 -18.74 -20.96
CA PHE A 821 37.38 -19.40 -22.27
C PHE A 821 36.52 -18.74 -23.36
N GLY A 822 36.13 -17.48 -23.18
CA GLY A 822 35.26 -16.74 -24.11
C GLY A 822 35.78 -16.61 -25.54
N ASP A 823 37.10 -16.73 -25.73
CA ASP A 823 37.80 -16.62 -27.03
C ASP A 823 38.05 -17.97 -27.72
N VAL A 824 37.65 -19.09 -27.09
CA VAL A 824 37.84 -20.44 -27.63
C VAL A 824 36.84 -20.73 -28.75
N THR A 825 37.29 -21.43 -29.80
CA THR A 825 36.43 -21.81 -30.94
C THR A 825 35.32 -22.77 -30.50
N ILE A 826 34.10 -22.56 -31.00
CA ILE A 826 32.93 -23.39 -30.69
C ILE A 826 32.34 -23.95 -31.99
N ILE A 827 32.07 -25.25 -32.00
CA ILE A 827 31.35 -25.93 -33.09
C ILE A 827 30.04 -26.53 -32.57
N ASN A 828 28.96 -26.35 -33.34
CA ASN A 828 27.63 -26.78 -32.93
C ASN A 828 27.32 -28.21 -33.40
N LYS A 829 26.83 -29.05 -32.49
CA LYS A 829 26.29 -30.38 -32.81
C LYS A 829 24.88 -30.23 -33.42
N PRO A 830 24.55 -30.95 -34.52
CA PRO A 830 25.43 -31.82 -35.31
C PRO A 830 26.33 -31.05 -36.31
N TYR A 831 27.64 -31.31 -36.31
CA TYR A 831 28.62 -30.70 -37.23
C TYR A 831 29.00 -31.66 -38.37
N ASP A 832 29.31 -31.14 -39.56
CA ASP A 832 29.83 -31.93 -40.68
C ASP A 832 31.36 -32.10 -40.64
N GLY A 833 31.88 -33.05 -41.44
CA GLY A 833 33.29 -33.41 -41.41
C GLY A 833 34.22 -32.30 -41.91
N GLU A 834 33.77 -31.47 -42.85
CA GLU A 834 34.53 -30.32 -43.35
C GLU A 834 34.66 -29.25 -42.26
N ALA A 835 33.57 -28.89 -41.57
CA ALA A 835 33.59 -27.89 -40.50
C ALA A 835 34.45 -28.34 -39.31
N LEU A 836 34.40 -29.63 -38.94
CA LEU A 836 35.24 -30.17 -37.88
C LEU A 836 36.72 -30.16 -38.28
N ALA A 837 37.05 -30.62 -39.48
CA ALA A 837 38.42 -30.66 -39.98
C ALA A 837 39.01 -29.25 -40.13
N ASP A 838 38.24 -28.30 -40.66
CA ASP A 838 38.66 -26.90 -40.81
C ASP A 838 38.89 -26.23 -39.46
N ALA A 839 38.02 -26.47 -38.48
CA ALA A 839 38.20 -25.94 -37.13
C ALA A 839 39.48 -26.48 -36.48
N VAL A 840 39.73 -27.79 -36.58
CA VAL A 840 40.96 -28.42 -36.07
C VAL A 840 42.20 -27.92 -36.81
N LEU A 841 42.16 -27.81 -38.13
CA LEU A 841 43.26 -27.27 -38.95
C LEU A 841 43.53 -25.80 -38.65
N SER A 842 42.51 -25.00 -38.35
CA SER A 842 42.66 -23.58 -38.00
C SER A 842 43.44 -23.41 -36.69
N LEU A 843 43.18 -24.27 -35.69
CA LEU A 843 43.89 -24.29 -34.42
C LEU A 843 45.35 -24.74 -34.57
N LEU A 844 45.61 -25.74 -35.42
CA LEU A 844 46.97 -26.22 -35.71
C LEU A 844 47.80 -25.22 -36.54
N ARG A 845 47.16 -24.24 -37.20
CA ARG A 845 47.81 -23.20 -38.00
C ARG A 845 48.15 -21.93 -37.21
N GLN A 846 47.65 -21.76 -35.98
CA GLN A 846 48.00 -20.59 -35.17
C GLN A 846 49.47 -20.70 -34.71
N PRO A 847 50.38 -19.80 -35.14
CA PRO A 847 51.72 -19.74 -34.59
C PRO A 847 51.68 -19.11 -33.19
N ASP A 848 52.53 -19.60 -32.28
CA ASP A 848 52.75 -19.13 -30.91
C ASP A 848 52.24 -17.70 -30.62
N ALA A 849 51.06 -17.60 -30.03
CA ALA A 849 50.63 -16.39 -29.34
C ALA A 849 51.23 -16.37 -27.93
N THR A 850 52.55 -16.18 -27.84
CA THR A 850 53.17 -15.64 -26.62
C THR A 850 54.07 -14.46 -26.97
N THR A 851 53.54 -13.25 -26.83
CA THR A 851 54.22 -12.08 -26.25
C THR A 851 53.29 -10.86 -26.25
N SER A 852 52.59 -10.65 -25.13
CA SER A 852 52.41 -9.35 -24.43
C SER A 852 51.62 -9.57 -23.14
#